data_AF-A0A1S3G1Q5-F1
#
_entry.id   AF-A0A1S3G1Q5-F1
#
_cell.length_a   1.000
_cell.length_b   1.000
_cell.length_c   1.000
_cell.angle_alpha   90.00
_cell.angle_beta   90.00
_cell.angle_gamma   90.00
#
_symmetry.space_group_name_H-M   'P 1'
#
loop_
_entity.id
_entity.type
_entity.pdbx_description
1 polymer ?
#
loop_
_entity_poly.entity_id
_entity_poly.type
_entity_poly.pdbx_seq_one_letter_code
_entity_poly.pdbx_strand_id
1 'polypeptide(L)'
;MWMVVVMLKTKIKCFALTEGSTAAPACPRGYFPCGNLTKCLPRAFHCDGVDDCGNGADEENCGDTSGWATIFGTVHGNVNNVTLTQECFLNQYPQHCYCKETELECIKADLKSVPTISSNVTLLSLKKNNIHRLPDRVFIKYKELKKLYLQNNCIRHISRKAFWGLHNLQILYLNHNCITTLRPGVFKDLHQLTWLILDDNPITRISQRLFTGLNSLFFLSMVNNYIEALPEQMCAYMPQLNWMDLEGNQIKYLVNSTFLSCESLTVLDLSSNLITELPAHLFKDQKLLQKLNLSSNPLLYLHKNQFGSLKQLQSLDLERIEIPNINTGMFQPMKNLSHIYFKNFRYCSYAPHVRICMPLTDGISSFEDLLANNILRIFVWVIAFITCFGNLFVIAMRSFIKAENTTHALSIKILCCADCLMGVYLFSIGFFDLKYRGQYQKYALLWMESLPCHFMGFLAMLSTEVSVLLLTFLTLEKFLVIVFPFSNIRLGKRQTAIILSSIWMAGFLIAVIPFWNEDSFGNFYGKNGVCFPLHYDHTDHTGNKAYSLGIFLGVNLLAFLIIVFSYITMFCSIQKTALQTAEVRNHIGKEVAVANRFFFIVFSDAICWIPVFVIKILSLLRVEIPGTITSWIVIFFLPVNSALNPILYTLTTSFFKDRLKQLLHKHRRKSIFKIKKKSLSTSMVWTDDTSSLKLGVLSKITFGDSIIKPVS
;
A
#
# COMPACT_ATOMS: atom_id res chain seq x y z
N MET A 1 -17.69 14.68 -0.56
CA MET A 1 -16.77 15.49 0.28
C MET A 1 -17.40 15.84 1.64
N TRP A 2 -18.03 14.87 2.32
CA TRP A 2 -18.63 15.02 3.66
C TRP A 2 -18.27 13.83 4.58
N MET A 3 -17.57 12.83 4.04
CA MET A 3 -17.22 11.59 4.74
C MET A 3 -15.76 11.56 5.24
N VAL A 4 -14.94 12.54 4.84
CA VAL A 4 -13.51 12.64 5.22
C VAL A 4 -13.30 13.52 6.47
N VAL A 5 -14.32 14.28 6.90
CA VAL A 5 -14.22 15.20 8.05
C VAL A 5 -14.72 14.58 9.36
N VAL A 6 -15.42 13.44 9.31
CA VAL A 6 -16.05 12.81 10.49
C VAL A 6 -15.11 11.85 11.25
N MET A 7 -13.97 11.46 10.66
CA MET A 7 -13.03 10.49 11.26
C MET A 7 -12.00 11.10 12.24
N LEU A 8 -12.08 12.41 12.56
CA LEU A 8 -11.00 13.13 13.27
C LEU A 8 -11.36 13.72 14.64
N LYS A 9 -12.43 13.28 15.31
CA LYS A 9 -12.70 13.70 16.69
C LYS A 9 -13.33 12.59 17.54
N THR A 10 -12.53 11.93 18.36
CA THR A 10 -12.88 11.57 19.76
C THR A 10 -11.73 10.85 20.46
N LYS A 11 -11.14 11.47 21.49
CA LYS A 11 -10.79 10.83 22.78
C LYS A 11 -10.19 11.88 23.74
N ILE A 12 -10.94 12.20 24.78
CA ILE A 12 -10.42 12.69 26.08
C ILE A 12 -11.23 11.99 27.16
N LYS A 13 -10.54 11.23 28.03
CA LYS A 13 -10.68 11.30 29.49
C LYS A 13 -9.61 10.46 30.16
N CYS A 14 -8.77 11.14 30.95
CA CYS A 14 -7.92 10.54 31.98
C CYS A 14 -8.76 9.87 33.06
N PHE A 15 -8.22 8.81 33.65
CA PHE A 15 -8.49 8.39 35.02
C PHE A 15 -7.16 8.05 35.69
N ALA A 16 -6.99 8.48 36.94
CA ALA A 16 -5.77 8.36 37.72
C ALA A 16 -5.93 7.32 38.85
N LEU A 17 -4.76 6.82 39.33
CA LEU A 17 -4.46 6.08 40.57
C LEU A 17 -4.87 4.59 40.58
N THR A 18 -3.98 3.63 40.87
CA THR A 18 -3.23 3.43 42.14
C THR A 18 -2.10 2.39 41.96
N GLU A 19 -1.05 2.51 42.77
CA GLU A 19 0.05 1.55 42.90
C GLU A 19 -0.41 0.19 43.45
N GLY A 20 0.20 -0.90 42.98
CA GLY A 20 0.03 -2.24 43.53
C GLY A 20 0.99 -3.25 42.89
N SER A 21 2.07 -3.59 43.59
CA SER A 21 3.01 -4.63 43.21
C SER A 21 2.36 -6.01 43.31
N THR A 22 2.35 -6.81 42.23
CA THR A 22 2.28 -8.28 42.32
C THR A 22 2.90 -8.93 41.09
N ALA A 23 3.62 -10.02 41.32
CA ALA A 23 4.48 -10.73 40.38
C ALA A 23 3.75 -11.21 39.10
N ALA A 24 4.40 -11.03 37.95
CA ALA A 24 3.86 -11.44 36.65
C ALA A 24 3.82 -12.97 36.49
N PRO A 25 2.74 -13.55 35.91
CA PRO A 25 2.65 -14.97 35.60
C PRO A 25 3.51 -15.33 34.37
N ALA A 26 4.14 -16.51 34.41
CA ALA A 26 4.95 -17.01 33.31
C ALA A 26 4.08 -17.50 32.13
N CYS A 27 4.12 -16.80 31.00
CA CYS A 27 3.43 -17.20 29.76
C CYS A 27 4.17 -18.34 29.02
N PRO A 28 3.46 -19.20 28.27
CA PRO A 28 4.05 -20.24 27.43
C PRO A 28 4.88 -19.68 26.27
N ARG A 29 5.84 -20.47 25.75
CA ARG A 29 6.75 -20.06 24.67
C ARG A 29 5.99 -19.59 23.42
N GLY A 30 6.37 -18.40 22.92
CA GLY A 30 5.74 -17.75 21.77
C GLY A 30 4.74 -16.65 22.13
N TYR A 31 4.41 -16.49 23.42
CA TYR A 31 3.50 -15.48 23.94
C TYR A 31 4.22 -14.54 24.89
N PHE A 32 3.78 -13.28 25.00
CA PHE A 32 4.27 -12.29 25.95
C PHE A 32 3.14 -11.88 26.94
N PRO A 33 3.48 -11.57 28.20
CA PRO A 33 2.51 -11.14 29.20
C PRO A 33 2.14 -9.66 29.02
N CYS A 34 0.84 -9.34 29.14
CA CYS A 34 0.33 -7.97 29.15
C CYS A 34 0.59 -7.26 30.49
N GLY A 35 1.85 -7.16 30.91
CA GLY A 35 2.25 -6.53 32.18
C GLY A 35 1.62 -7.21 33.40
N ASN A 36 0.92 -6.44 34.25
CA ASN A 36 0.23 -6.94 35.45
C ASN A 36 -1.09 -7.68 35.16
N LEU A 37 -1.46 -7.87 33.89
CA LEU A 37 -2.64 -8.65 33.52
C LEU A 37 -2.28 -10.13 33.37
N THR A 38 -3.22 -11.02 33.68
CA THR A 38 -3.09 -12.48 33.47
C THR A 38 -3.25 -12.89 32.00
N LYS A 39 -3.34 -11.93 31.09
CA LYS A 39 -3.53 -12.14 29.65
C LYS A 39 -2.16 -12.27 28.96
N CYS A 40 -2.00 -13.34 28.18
CA CYS A 40 -0.83 -13.56 27.34
C CYS A 40 -1.24 -13.40 25.86
N LEU A 41 -0.48 -12.63 25.09
CA LEU A 41 -0.70 -12.44 23.66
C LEU A 41 0.43 -13.08 22.84
N PRO A 42 0.15 -13.59 21.62
CA PRO A 42 1.21 -14.01 20.71
C PRO A 42 2.17 -12.85 20.41
N ARG A 43 3.47 -13.14 20.28
CA ARG A 43 4.49 -12.11 20.00
C ARG A 43 4.29 -11.28 18.73
N ALA A 44 3.40 -11.68 17.82
CA ALA A 44 3.06 -10.89 16.64
C ALA A 44 2.26 -9.61 16.97
N PHE A 45 1.64 -9.56 18.14
CA PHE A 45 0.82 -8.44 18.64
C PHE A 45 1.61 -7.56 19.63
N HIS A 46 2.93 -7.48 19.45
CA HIS A 46 3.79 -6.61 20.26
C HIS A 46 4.40 -5.57 19.31
N CYS A 47 4.22 -4.29 19.61
CA CYS A 47 4.60 -3.17 18.74
C CYS A 47 3.95 -3.24 17.34
N ASP A 48 2.69 -3.64 17.26
CA ASP A 48 1.92 -3.65 16.02
C ASP A 48 1.08 -2.38 15.84
N GLY A 49 1.18 -1.44 16.79
CA GLY A 49 0.49 -0.16 16.79
C GLY A 49 -0.95 -0.24 17.27
N VAL A 50 -1.38 -1.38 17.82
CA VAL A 50 -2.72 -1.63 18.34
C VAL A 50 -2.62 -2.04 19.82
N ASP A 51 -3.36 -1.37 20.69
CA ASP A 51 -3.43 -1.73 22.12
C ASP A 51 -4.33 -2.97 22.29
N ASP A 52 -3.75 -4.15 22.08
CA ASP A 52 -4.38 -5.46 22.24
C ASP A 52 -4.35 -5.94 23.71
N CYS A 53 -3.42 -5.42 24.51
CA CYS A 53 -3.37 -5.66 25.95
C CYS A 53 -4.43 -4.85 26.73
N GLY A 54 -4.89 -3.71 26.20
CA GLY A 54 -5.85 -2.79 26.82
C GLY A 54 -5.25 -1.85 27.88
N ASN A 55 -3.96 -2.04 28.21
CA ASN A 55 -3.17 -1.20 29.11
C ASN A 55 -1.93 -0.62 28.42
N GLY A 56 -1.78 -0.81 27.09
CA GLY A 56 -0.64 -0.33 26.29
C GLY A 56 0.70 -1.01 26.56
N ALA A 57 0.74 -2.08 27.36
CA ALA A 57 1.99 -2.77 27.71
C ALA A 57 2.65 -3.47 26.51
N ASP A 58 1.86 -3.78 25.49
CA ASP A 58 2.28 -4.28 24.18
C ASP A 58 2.94 -3.24 23.29
N GLU A 59 2.71 -1.95 23.58
CA GLU A 59 3.20 -0.81 22.79
C GLU A 59 4.25 0.04 23.56
N GLU A 60 4.57 -0.32 24.80
CA GLU A 60 5.65 0.29 25.58
C GLU A 60 7.02 -0.34 25.27
N ASN A 61 8.09 0.46 25.26
CA ASN A 61 9.45 0.06 24.87
C ASN A 61 9.60 -0.44 23.42
N CYS A 62 8.73 0.01 22.51
CA CYS A 62 8.94 -0.10 21.07
C CYS A 62 10.07 0.83 20.62
N GLY A 63 11.30 0.39 20.83
CA GLY A 63 12.47 0.97 20.16
C GLY A 63 12.47 0.52 18.70
N ASP A 64 12.66 1.47 17.79
CA ASP A 64 12.85 1.22 16.37
C ASP A 64 14.15 0.40 16.19
N THR A 65 13.98 -0.92 16.25
CA THR A 65 15.05 -1.91 16.13
C THR A 65 14.42 -3.10 15.45
N SER A 66 14.86 -3.37 14.23
CA SER A 66 14.92 -4.70 13.63
C SER A 66 15.56 -5.66 14.64
N GLY A 67 14.72 -6.17 15.55
CA GLY A 67 15.15 -6.50 16.90
C GLY A 67 16.09 -7.69 16.95
N TRP A 68 17.33 -7.49 17.38
CA TRP A 68 18.21 -8.58 17.84
C TRP A 68 19.15 -8.25 19.00
N ALA A 69 19.36 -6.97 19.36
CA ALA A 69 20.19 -6.60 20.51
C ALA A 69 19.56 -7.00 21.86
N THR A 70 18.24 -6.97 21.98
CA THR A 70 17.49 -7.32 23.21
C THR A 70 17.25 -8.83 23.38
N ILE A 71 17.28 -9.60 22.28
CA ILE A 71 17.06 -11.06 22.30
C ILE A 71 18.27 -11.80 22.87
N PHE A 72 19.50 -11.34 22.65
CA PHE A 72 20.70 -12.02 23.18
C PHE A 72 21.11 -11.58 24.58
N GLY A 73 20.78 -10.35 24.99
CA GLY A 73 20.97 -9.89 26.38
C GLY A 73 20.17 -10.70 27.40
N THR A 74 19.02 -11.25 26.99
CA THR A 74 18.14 -12.07 27.85
C THR A 74 18.52 -13.55 27.90
N VAL A 75 19.28 -14.08 26.93
CA VAL A 75 19.67 -15.50 26.91
C VAL A 75 20.80 -15.83 27.89
N HIS A 76 21.53 -14.83 28.41
CA HIS A 76 22.58 -15.02 29.43
C HIS A 76 22.35 -14.23 30.73
N GLY A 77 21.21 -13.54 30.86
CA GLY A 77 20.86 -12.76 32.05
C GLY A 77 19.85 -13.48 32.93
N ASN A 78 20.30 -14.42 33.75
CA ASN A 78 19.52 -14.89 34.89
C ASN A 78 19.47 -13.74 35.91
N VAL A 79 18.47 -12.86 35.80
CA VAL A 79 18.21 -11.83 36.83
C VAL A 79 17.51 -12.51 38.00
N ASN A 80 18.28 -13.26 38.77
CA ASN A 80 17.90 -13.51 40.15
C ASN A 80 18.10 -12.20 40.90
N ASN A 81 17.03 -11.69 41.51
CA ASN A 81 17.05 -10.59 42.46
C ASN A 81 17.93 -10.96 43.65
N VAL A 82 19.24 -10.77 43.52
CA VAL A 82 20.16 -10.69 44.65
C VAL A 82 20.20 -9.23 45.04
N THR A 83 19.68 -8.92 46.22
CA THR A 83 19.89 -7.66 46.92
C THR A 83 21.40 -7.45 47.10
N LEU A 84 22.02 -6.77 46.14
CA LEU A 84 23.45 -6.53 46.05
C LEU A 84 23.76 -5.18 46.69
N THR A 85 24.57 -5.20 47.73
CA THR A 85 25.08 -4.05 48.49
C THR A 85 25.61 -2.94 47.57
N GLN A 86 25.19 -1.70 47.85
CA GLN A 86 25.51 -0.46 47.12
C GLN A 86 26.95 0.06 47.34
N GLU A 87 27.88 -0.79 47.75
CA GLU A 87 29.23 -0.36 48.12
C GLU A 87 30.16 -0.34 46.89
N CYS A 88 30.95 0.73 46.76
CA CYS A 88 31.96 0.87 45.71
C CYS A 88 33.31 0.34 46.22
N PHE A 89 33.89 -0.63 45.52
CA PHE A 89 35.19 -1.24 45.82
C PHE A 89 36.35 -0.59 45.04
N LEU A 90 36.13 0.59 44.43
CA LEU A 90 37.16 1.33 43.70
C LEU A 90 37.77 2.42 44.60
N ASN A 91 39.08 2.35 44.83
CA ASN A 91 39.80 3.30 45.69
C ASN A 91 39.98 4.70 45.07
N GLN A 92 39.89 4.81 43.73
CA GLN A 92 40.14 6.05 42.99
C GLN A 92 39.23 6.15 41.76
N TYR A 93 38.36 7.17 41.70
CA TYR A 93 37.54 7.53 40.54
C TYR A 93 37.07 9.01 40.60
N PRO A 94 36.66 9.63 39.48
CA PRO A 94 36.18 11.03 39.48
C PRO A 94 34.83 11.19 40.19
N GLN A 95 34.63 12.29 40.92
CA GLN A 95 33.40 12.53 41.71
C GLN A 95 32.11 12.60 40.88
N HIS A 96 32.20 12.94 39.59
CA HIS A 96 31.04 13.05 38.69
C HIS A 96 30.67 11.70 38.04
N CYS A 97 31.31 10.60 38.48
CA CYS A 97 31.04 9.26 37.99
C CYS A 97 30.33 8.42 39.06
N TYR A 98 29.38 7.60 38.63
CA TYR A 98 28.66 6.67 39.47
C TYR A 98 29.43 5.34 39.55
N CYS A 99 29.70 4.87 40.77
CA CYS A 99 30.39 3.60 41.01
C CYS A 99 29.45 2.61 41.71
N LYS A 100 29.44 1.36 41.24
CA LYS A 100 28.77 0.24 41.88
C LYS A 100 29.69 -0.97 41.84
N GLU A 101 30.07 -1.51 43.00
CA GLU A 101 31.05 -2.58 43.13
C GLU A 101 32.39 -2.26 42.42
N THR A 102 32.64 -2.86 41.26
CA THR A 102 33.82 -2.63 40.40
C THR A 102 33.45 -2.04 39.04
N GLU A 103 32.20 -1.61 38.88
CA GLU A 103 31.66 -0.98 37.67
C GLU A 103 31.64 0.54 37.85
N LEU A 104 32.14 1.26 36.84
CA LEU A 104 32.23 2.72 36.85
C LEU A 104 31.52 3.32 35.63
N GLU A 105 30.56 4.21 35.90
CA GLU A 105 29.80 4.94 34.90
C GLU A 105 30.03 6.46 34.97
N CYS A 106 30.73 7.00 33.97
CA CYS A 106 30.98 8.42 33.78
C CYS A 106 30.21 8.91 32.55
N ILE A 107 28.93 9.23 32.72
CA ILE A 107 28.02 9.60 31.62
C ILE A 107 27.82 11.11 31.63
N LYS A 108 28.06 11.81 30.51
CA LYS A 108 27.93 13.28 30.43
C LYS A 108 28.74 14.03 31.51
N ALA A 109 29.96 13.57 31.77
CA ALA A 109 30.88 14.15 32.74
C ALA A 109 31.90 15.11 32.09
N ASP A 110 31.65 15.55 30.84
CA ASP A 110 32.49 16.47 30.05
C ASP A 110 33.98 16.09 29.96
N LEU A 111 34.28 14.79 30.08
CA LEU A 111 35.65 14.28 30.06
C LEU A 111 36.29 14.48 28.68
N LYS A 112 37.44 15.15 28.64
CA LYS A 112 38.26 15.35 27.41
C LYS A 112 39.23 14.19 27.15
N SER A 113 39.49 13.36 28.16
CA SER A 113 40.40 12.22 28.10
C SER A 113 39.95 11.14 29.09
N VAL A 114 40.46 9.91 28.91
CA VAL A 114 40.24 8.81 29.84
C VAL A 114 40.80 9.18 31.23
N PRO A 115 40.00 9.12 32.31
CA PRO A 115 40.47 9.44 33.66
C PRO A 115 41.36 8.34 34.24
N THR A 116 42.19 8.70 35.23
CA THR A 116 42.96 7.71 36.00
C THR A 116 42.06 7.12 37.08
N ILE A 117 41.85 5.80 37.04
CA ILE A 117 40.96 5.07 37.95
C ILE A 117 41.68 3.86 38.56
N SER A 118 41.02 3.19 39.52
CA SER A 118 41.53 1.97 40.14
C SER A 118 41.66 0.80 39.15
N SER A 119 42.67 -0.06 39.33
CA SER A 119 43.03 -1.17 38.42
C SER A 119 42.07 -2.36 38.44
N ASN A 120 41.26 -2.50 39.50
CA ASN A 120 40.30 -3.58 39.70
C ASN A 120 38.94 -3.35 39.01
N VAL A 121 38.84 -2.32 38.15
CA VAL A 121 37.62 -2.01 37.40
C VAL A 121 37.28 -3.12 36.40
N THR A 122 36.03 -3.57 36.40
CA THR A 122 35.53 -4.62 35.50
C THR A 122 34.67 -4.07 34.36
N LEU A 123 33.96 -2.97 34.61
CA LEU A 123 33.18 -2.23 33.62
C LEU A 123 33.55 -0.76 33.67
N LEU A 124 33.92 -0.19 32.52
CA LEU A 124 34.20 1.24 32.38
C LEU A 124 33.30 1.84 31.30
N SER A 125 32.41 2.73 31.73
CA SER A 125 31.52 3.47 30.84
C SER A 125 31.89 4.95 30.79
N LEU A 126 32.33 5.40 29.63
CA LEU A 126 32.71 6.78 29.33
C LEU A 126 31.80 7.36 28.24
N LYS A 127 30.54 6.90 28.15
CA LYS A 127 29.60 7.32 27.10
C LYS A 127 29.20 8.78 27.22
N LYS A 128 28.93 9.43 26.08
CA LYS A 128 28.46 10.83 26.00
C LYS A 128 29.43 11.82 26.69
N ASN A 129 30.73 11.70 26.43
CA ASN A 129 31.73 12.70 26.86
C ASN A 129 32.40 13.36 25.63
N ASN A 130 33.51 14.07 25.82
CA ASN A 130 34.21 14.84 24.79
C ASN A 130 35.60 14.28 24.49
N ILE A 131 35.75 12.94 24.47
CA ILE A 131 37.04 12.28 24.29
C ILE A 131 37.42 12.23 22.81
N HIS A 132 38.40 13.03 22.38
CA HIS A 132 38.77 13.10 20.96
C HIS A 132 39.83 12.08 20.50
N ARG A 133 40.61 11.51 21.43
CA ARG A 133 41.75 10.63 21.10
C ARG A 133 42.00 9.55 22.15
N LEU A 134 42.41 8.37 21.70
CA LEU A 134 42.89 7.28 22.56
C LEU A 134 44.41 7.07 22.34
N PRO A 135 45.27 7.55 23.26
CA PRO A 135 46.71 7.42 23.14
C PRO A 135 47.20 6.00 23.42
N ASP A 136 48.49 5.74 23.17
CA ASP A 136 49.11 4.45 23.44
C ASP A 136 48.98 4.04 24.91
N ARG A 137 48.62 2.77 25.14
CA ARG A 137 48.60 2.12 26.46
C ARG A 137 47.69 2.81 27.49
N VAL A 138 46.66 3.55 27.05
CA VAL A 138 45.78 4.31 27.95
C VAL A 138 45.02 3.41 28.94
N PHE A 139 44.72 2.16 28.57
CA PHE A 139 43.99 1.21 29.42
C PHE A 139 44.89 0.12 30.06
N ILE A 140 46.21 0.21 29.95
CA ILE A 140 47.14 -0.88 30.32
C ILE A 140 47.06 -1.30 31.80
N LYS A 141 46.60 -0.39 32.67
CA LYS A 141 46.45 -0.65 34.12
C LYS A 141 45.21 -1.48 34.46
N TYR A 142 44.22 -1.56 33.56
CA TYR A 142 42.89 -2.13 33.81
C TYR A 142 42.79 -3.56 33.27
N LYS A 143 43.61 -4.48 33.79
CA LYS A 143 43.72 -5.85 33.27
C LYS A 143 42.45 -6.69 33.48
N GLU A 144 41.66 -6.37 34.50
CA GLU A 144 40.40 -7.05 34.83
C GLU A 144 39.18 -6.50 34.06
N LEU A 145 39.40 -5.53 33.16
CA LEU A 145 38.32 -4.87 32.43
C LEU A 145 37.68 -5.84 31.42
N LYS A 146 36.38 -6.09 31.60
CA LYS A 146 35.55 -6.95 30.75
C LYS A 146 34.67 -6.16 29.78
N LYS A 147 34.20 -4.98 30.16
CA LYS A 147 33.27 -4.17 29.35
C LYS A 147 33.76 -2.73 29.26
N LEU A 148 33.87 -2.21 28.04
CA LEU A 148 34.31 -0.84 27.76
C LEU A 148 33.32 -0.13 26.84
N TYR A 149 32.77 0.97 27.33
CA TYR A 149 31.79 1.79 26.60
C TYR A 149 32.37 3.18 26.30
N LEU A 150 32.57 3.49 25.03
CA LEU A 150 33.18 4.74 24.54
C LEU A 150 32.29 5.47 23.52
N GLN A 151 31.01 5.13 23.46
CA GLN A 151 30.08 5.69 22.48
C GLN A 151 29.78 7.17 22.70
N ASN A 152 29.47 7.89 21.63
CA ASN A 152 29.16 9.33 21.66
C ASN A 152 30.29 10.20 22.26
N ASN A 153 31.53 10.06 21.78
CA ASN A 153 32.68 10.85 22.24
C ASN A 153 33.39 11.66 21.14
N CYS A 154 33.01 11.47 19.87
CA CYS A 154 33.73 11.97 18.70
C CYS A 154 35.24 11.64 18.73
N ILE A 155 35.58 10.40 19.07
CA ILE A 155 36.94 9.88 19.00
C ILE A 155 37.37 9.88 17.53
N ARG A 156 38.43 10.62 17.17
CA ARG A 156 38.97 10.69 15.80
C ARG A 156 40.19 9.81 15.60
N HIS A 157 41.05 9.74 16.61
CA HIS A 157 42.33 9.04 16.52
C HIS A 157 42.44 7.96 17.60
N ILE A 158 42.62 6.71 17.18
CA ILE A 158 42.90 5.58 18.06
C ILE A 158 44.31 5.10 17.73
N SER A 159 45.20 5.16 18.71
CA SER A 159 46.55 4.66 18.51
C SER A 159 46.58 3.13 18.42
N ARG A 160 47.58 2.58 17.72
CA ARG A 160 47.71 1.13 17.48
C ARG A 160 47.82 0.34 18.80
N LYS A 161 48.35 0.95 19.86
CA LYS A 161 48.51 0.32 21.18
C LYS A 161 47.49 0.83 22.20
N ALA A 162 46.38 1.44 21.77
CA ALA A 162 45.39 2.02 22.70
C ALA A 162 44.79 0.96 23.64
N PHE A 163 44.42 -0.21 23.11
CA PHE A 163 43.80 -1.32 23.86
C PHE A 163 44.81 -2.39 24.32
N TRP A 164 46.11 -2.08 24.33
CA TRP A 164 47.16 -3.02 24.70
C TRP A 164 47.00 -3.50 26.16
N GLY A 165 47.07 -4.81 26.38
CA GLY A 165 47.01 -5.44 27.72
C GLY A 165 45.60 -5.77 28.22
N LEU A 166 44.55 -5.48 27.43
CA LEU A 166 43.16 -5.79 27.76
C LEU A 166 42.76 -7.21 27.35
N HIS A 167 43.43 -8.21 27.92
CA HIS A 167 43.25 -9.62 27.54
C HIS A 167 41.88 -10.20 27.92
N ASN A 168 41.25 -9.65 28.96
CA ASN A 168 39.97 -10.11 29.50
C ASN A 168 38.75 -9.34 28.96
N LEU A 169 38.97 -8.41 28.02
CA LEU A 169 37.89 -7.59 27.49
C LEU A 169 36.96 -8.42 26.61
N GLN A 170 35.67 -8.40 26.93
CA GLN A 170 34.61 -9.14 26.26
C GLN A 170 33.77 -8.24 25.35
N ILE A 171 33.49 -7.01 25.80
CA ILE A 171 32.57 -6.10 25.10
C ILE A 171 33.25 -4.75 24.88
N LEU A 172 33.25 -4.27 23.63
CA LEU A 172 33.77 -2.97 23.24
C LEU A 172 32.76 -2.20 22.38
N TYR A 173 32.27 -1.08 22.90
CA TYR A 173 31.41 -0.14 22.18
C TYR A 173 32.20 1.10 21.78
N LEU A 174 32.26 1.37 20.47
CA LEU A 174 32.89 2.53 19.86
C LEU A 174 31.93 3.26 18.90
N ASN A 175 30.63 2.96 18.95
CA ASN A 175 29.64 3.55 18.05
C ASN A 175 29.44 5.06 18.26
N HIS A 176 28.92 5.74 17.22
CA HIS A 176 28.67 7.19 17.24
C HIS A 176 29.93 7.98 17.63
N ASN A 177 31.02 7.74 16.91
CA ASN A 177 32.28 8.45 17.07
C ASN A 177 32.71 9.04 15.72
N CYS A 178 33.91 9.62 15.69
CA CYS A 178 34.44 10.32 14.51
C CYS A 178 35.61 9.53 13.89
N ILE A 179 35.60 8.20 14.02
CA ILE A 179 36.70 7.33 13.60
C ILE A 179 36.70 7.19 12.08
N THR A 180 37.77 7.65 11.43
CA THR A 180 37.90 7.56 9.97
C THR A 180 38.71 6.35 9.51
N THR A 181 39.70 5.95 10.31
CA THR A 181 40.62 4.84 10.00
C THR A 181 41.02 4.11 11.27
N LEU A 182 41.15 2.78 11.18
CA LEU A 182 41.69 1.93 12.24
C LEU A 182 42.98 1.26 11.75
N ARG A 183 44.04 1.36 12.56
CA ARG A 183 45.35 0.78 12.20
C ARG A 183 45.35 -0.73 12.38
N PRO A 184 46.02 -1.51 11.50
CA PRO A 184 46.15 -2.95 11.66
C PRO A 184 46.73 -3.38 13.02
N GLY A 185 46.07 -4.35 13.65
CA GLY A 185 46.45 -4.88 14.96
C GLY A 185 46.11 -3.97 16.16
N VAL A 186 45.20 -3.00 16.01
CA VAL A 186 44.68 -2.22 17.14
C VAL A 186 43.97 -3.08 18.20
N PHE A 187 43.43 -4.24 17.78
CA PHE A 187 42.73 -5.20 18.63
C PHE A 187 43.57 -6.44 18.99
N LYS A 188 44.89 -6.39 18.78
CA LYS A 188 45.78 -7.57 18.84
C LYS A 188 45.67 -8.40 20.12
N ASP A 189 45.53 -7.74 21.26
CA ASP A 189 45.55 -8.39 22.59
C ASP A 189 44.15 -8.79 23.08
N LEU A 190 43.08 -8.46 22.33
CA LEU A 190 41.69 -8.61 22.72
C LEU A 190 41.15 -10.03 22.44
N HIS A 191 41.82 -11.05 22.99
CA HIS A 191 41.57 -12.45 22.66
C HIS A 191 40.20 -12.98 23.13
N GLN A 192 39.64 -12.40 24.19
CA GLN A 192 38.34 -12.76 24.75
C GLN A 192 37.19 -11.86 24.27
N LEU A 193 37.46 -10.94 23.32
CA LEU A 193 36.44 -10.03 22.83
C LEU A 193 35.39 -10.81 22.06
N THR A 194 34.14 -10.72 22.51
CA THR A 194 32.98 -11.37 21.91
C THR A 194 32.14 -10.38 21.12
N TRP A 195 32.09 -9.11 21.54
CA TRP A 195 31.26 -8.06 20.93
C TRP A 195 32.09 -6.84 20.56
N LEU A 196 32.06 -6.47 19.28
CA LEU A 196 32.69 -5.26 18.76
C LEU A 196 31.68 -4.43 17.97
N ILE A 197 31.39 -3.23 18.48
CA ILE A 197 30.40 -2.31 17.91
C ILE A 197 31.10 -1.04 17.43
N LEU A 198 31.06 -0.78 16.13
CA LEU A 198 31.73 0.33 15.44
C LEU A 198 30.76 1.19 14.61
N ASP A 199 29.47 1.08 14.87
CA ASP A 199 28.40 1.73 14.12
C ASP A 199 28.51 3.25 14.11
N ASP A 200 27.99 3.89 13.07
CA ASP A 200 27.94 5.36 12.92
C ASP A 200 29.32 5.99 13.15
N ASN A 201 30.32 5.46 12.46
CA ASN A 201 31.63 6.06 12.35
C ASN A 201 31.93 6.34 10.87
N PRO A 202 32.71 7.38 10.54
CA PRO A 202 33.07 7.65 9.17
C PRO A 202 34.20 6.72 8.64
N ILE A 203 34.18 5.41 8.92
CA ILE A 203 35.24 4.48 8.51
C ILE A 203 35.12 4.22 7.01
N THR A 204 36.21 4.44 6.28
CA THR A 204 36.23 4.31 4.80
C THR A 204 36.86 3.00 4.31
N ARG A 205 37.83 2.47 5.06
CA ARG A 205 38.60 1.29 4.64
C ARG A 205 38.89 0.38 5.83
N ILE A 206 38.77 -0.91 5.58
CA ILE A 206 39.15 -1.98 6.50
C ILE A 206 40.17 -2.91 5.82
N SER A 207 41.04 -3.51 6.62
CA SER A 207 42.05 -4.46 6.13
C SER A 207 41.92 -5.77 6.90
N GLN A 208 42.27 -6.89 6.28
CA GLN A 208 42.21 -8.21 6.92
C GLN A 208 42.95 -8.25 8.28
N ARG A 209 44.13 -7.61 8.34
CA ARG A 209 44.98 -7.53 9.55
C ARG A 209 44.42 -6.63 10.66
N LEU A 210 43.34 -5.88 10.40
CA LEU A 210 42.67 -5.08 11.43
C LEU A 210 42.18 -5.95 12.59
N PHE A 211 41.60 -7.09 12.26
CA PHE A 211 40.95 -8.01 13.20
C PHE A 211 41.90 -9.04 13.83
N THR A 212 43.22 -8.86 13.66
CA THR A 212 44.21 -9.74 14.27
C THR A 212 43.99 -9.80 15.79
N GLY A 213 43.90 -11.01 16.35
CA GLY A 213 43.77 -11.24 17.80
C GLY A 213 42.35 -11.53 18.28
N LEU A 214 41.33 -11.29 17.46
CA LEU A 214 39.90 -11.42 17.79
C LEU A 214 39.38 -12.86 17.70
N ASN A 215 40.03 -13.77 18.41
CA ASN A 215 39.79 -15.22 18.29
C ASN A 215 38.40 -15.67 18.79
N SER A 216 37.82 -14.91 19.74
CA SER A 216 36.52 -15.22 20.36
C SER A 216 35.38 -14.34 19.87
N LEU A 217 35.62 -13.53 18.81
CA LEU A 217 34.62 -12.57 18.37
C LEU A 217 33.40 -13.30 17.80
N PHE A 218 32.25 -12.97 18.36
CA PHE A 218 30.97 -13.57 18.02
C PHE A 218 30.09 -12.60 17.21
N PHE A 219 30.11 -11.31 17.60
CA PHE A 219 29.29 -10.26 17.01
C PHE A 219 30.16 -9.08 16.56
N LEU A 220 30.08 -8.74 15.27
CA LEU A 220 30.72 -7.58 14.66
C LEU A 220 29.65 -6.70 13.99
N SER A 221 29.59 -5.44 14.38
CA SER A 221 28.72 -4.45 13.77
C SER A 221 29.51 -3.22 13.33
N MET A 222 29.36 -2.86 12.05
CA MET A 222 29.95 -1.68 11.42
C MET A 222 28.87 -0.97 10.56
N VAL A 223 27.68 -0.79 11.14
CA VAL A 223 26.52 -0.19 10.48
C VAL A 223 26.77 1.30 10.22
N ASN A 224 26.21 1.84 9.13
CA ASN A 224 26.30 3.28 8.79
C ASN A 224 27.72 3.82 8.79
N ASN A 225 28.64 3.11 8.14
CA ASN A 225 30.00 3.56 7.86
C ASN A 225 30.14 3.89 6.36
N TYR A 226 31.33 4.25 5.88
CA TYR A 226 31.59 4.57 4.48
C TYR A 226 32.48 3.51 3.82
N ILE A 227 32.32 2.24 4.18
CA ILE A 227 33.19 1.16 3.69
C ILE A 227 32.86 0.90 2.20
N GLU A 228 33.85 1.09 1.33
CA GLU A 228 33.68 0.91 -0.13
C GLU A 228 33.92 -0.54 -0.59
N ALA A 229 34.77 -1.28 0.12
CA ALA A 229 35.16 -2.65 -0.21
C ALA A 229 35.55 -3.46 1.03
N LEU A 230 35.20 -4.75 1.01
CA LEU A 230 35.59 -5.71 2.04
C LEU A 230 36.90 -6.42 1.66
N PRO A 231 37.79 -6.72 2.63
CA PRO A 231 39.02 -7.45 2.38
C PRO A 231 38.73 -8.92 2.07
N GLU A 232 39.65 -9.57 1.38
CA GLU A 232 39.62 -11.01 1.19
C GLU A 232 39.84 -11.75 2.52
N GLN A 233 39.17 -12.90 2.68
CA GLN A 233 39.26 -13.76 3.86
C GLN A 233 39.08 -12.97 5.17
N MET A 234 38.02 -12.16 5.25
CA MET A 234 37.83 -11.24 6.38
C MET A 234 37.74 -11.96 7.73
N CYS A 235 37.24 -13.20 7.74
CA CYS A 235 37.12 -14.03 8.95
C CYS A 235 38.37 -14.84 9.31
N ALA A 236 39.48 -14.74 8.57
CA ALA A 236 40.69 -15.52 8.86
C ALA A 236 41.23 -15.30 10.29
N TYR A 237 41.02 -14.10 10.85
CA TYR A 237 41.41 -13.76 12.23
C TYR A 237 40.24 -13.73 13.21
N MET A 238 39.04 -14.15 12.79
CA MET A 238 37.79 -14.19 13.58
C MET A 238 37.02 -15.49 13.31
N PRO A 239 37.58 -16.67 13.63
CA PRO A 239 37.00 -17.97 13.24
C PRO A 239 35.66 -18.30 13.92
N GLN A 240 35.36 -17.66 15.06
CA GLN A 240 34.12 -17.85 15.82
C GLN A 240 33.02 -16.85 15.45
N LEU A 241 33.26 -16.00 14.43
CA LEU A 241 32.32 -14.95 14.06
C LEU A 241 31.01 -15.57 13.57
N ASN A 242 29.93 -15.19 14.25
CA ASN A 242 28.61 -15.74 14.05
C ASN A 242 27.65 -14.72 13.43
N TRP A 243 27.79 -13.46 13.83
CA TRP A 243 26.99 -12.35 13.35
C TRP A 243 27.87 -11.25 12.76
N MET A 244 27.56 -10.85 11.54
CA MET A 244 28.20 -9.74 10.86
C MET A 244 27.17 -8.77 10.29
N ASP A 245 27.24 -7.53 10.75
CA ASP A 245 26.37 -6.45 10.31
C ASP A 245 27.17 -5.34 9.61
N LEU A 246 26.83 -5.10 8.35
CA LEU A 246 27.46 -4.13 7.46
C LEU A 246 26.41 -3.26 6.76
N GLU A 247 25.21 -3.14 7.34
CA GLU A 247 24.14 -2.30 6.81
C GLU A 247 24.61 -0.84 6.60
N GLY A 248 24.10 -0.19 5.54
CA GLY A 248 24.26 1.25 5.36
C GLY A 248 25.68 1.70 5.01
N ASN A 249 26.45 0.83 4.35
CA ASN A 249 27.79 1.13 3.85
C ASN A 249 27.78 1.46 2.34
N GLN A 250 28.96 1.59 1.74
CA GLN A 250 29.13 1.92 0.31
C GLN A 250 29.76 0.76 -0.47
N ILE A 251 29.52 -0.48 -0.06
CA ILE A 251 30.15 -1.66 -0.64
C ILE A 251 29.63 -1.85 -2.07
N LYS A 252 30.54 -1.81 -3.06
CA LYS A 252 30.18 -1.93 -4.49
C LYS A 252 30.39 -3.32 -5.07
N TYR A 253 31.47 -3.98 -4.65
CA TYR A 253 31.91 -5.25 -5.20
C TYR A 253 32.30 -6.22 -4.08
N LEU A 254 31.97 -7.49 -4.30
CA LEU A 254 32.39 -8.61 -3.47
C LEU A 254 33.18 -9.59 -4.34
N VAL A 255 34.14 -10.30 -3.75
CA VAL A 255 34.90 -11.35 -4.44
C VAL A 255 34.63 -12.71 -3.81
N ASN A 256 34.83 -13.79 -4.55
CA ASN A 256 34.57 -15.15 -4.05
C ASN A 256 35.34 -15.47 -2.75
N SER A 257 36.49 -14.84 -2.53
CA SER A 257 37.31 -15.01 -1.33
C SER A 257 36.90 -14.12 -0.16
N THR A 258 35.94 -13.19 -0.29
CA THR A 258 35.58 -12.24 0.77
C THR A 258 35.14 -12.95 2.07
N PHE A 259 34.21 -13.90 1.96
CA PHE A 259 33.69 -14.67 3.10
C PHE A 259 34.35 -16.04 3.27
N LEU A 260 35.46 -16.28 2.57
CA LEU A 260 36.24 -17.50 2.77
C LEU A 260 36.69 -17.59 4.25
N SER A 261 36.55 -18.77 4.84
CA SER A 261 36.80 -19.05 6.28
C SER A 261 35.75 -18.50 7.27
N CYS A 262 34.66 -17.87 6.82
CA CYS A 262 33.52 -17.52 7.68
C CYS A 262 32.58 -18.72 7.87
N GLU A 263 33.06 -19.85 8.40
CA GLU A 263 32.30 -21.10 8.49
C GLU A 263 31.21 -21.08 9.59
N SER A 264 31.47 -20.34 10.67
CA SER A 264 30.60 -20.22 11.84
C SER A 264 29.48 -19.18 11.68
N LEU A 265 29.42 -18.49 10.53
CA LEU A 265 28.52 -17.36 10.30
C LEU A 265 27.07 -17.84 10.16
N THR A 266 26.18 -17.31 10.99
CA THR A 266 24.74 -17.61 10.96
C THR A 266 23.91 -16.43 10.49
N VAL A 267 24.36 -15.19 10.73
CA VAL A 267 23.67 -13.97 10.32
C VAL A 267 24.63 -13.06 9.57
N LEU A 268 24.21 -12.66 8.37
CA LEU A 268 24.91 -11.69 7.54
C LEU A 268 23.94 -10.64 7.03
N ASP A 269 24.19 -9.39 7.43
CA ASP A 269 23.49 -8.23 6.91
C ASP A 269 24.40 -7.40 6.01
N LEU A 270 23.99 -7.25 4.75
CA LEU A 270 24.63 -6.45 3.70
C LEU A 270 23.63 -5.46 3.09
N SER A 271 22.51 -5.20 3.77
CA SER A 271 21.47 -4.32 3.27
C SER A 271 21.94 -2.88 3.11
N SER A 272 21.22 -2.10 2.30
CA SER A 272 21.48 -0.67 2.11
C SER A 272 22.92 -0.36 1.70
N ASN A 273 23.47 -1.17 0.77
CA ASN A 273 24.78 -0.99 0.18
C ASN A 273 24.66 -0.69 -1.33
N LEU A 274 25.78 -0.68 -2.06
CA LEU A 274 25.84 -0.39 -3.50
C LEU A 274 26.22 -1.61 -4.34
N ILE A 275 25.88 -2.81 -3.86
CA ILE A 275 26.28 -4.07 -4.50
C ILE A 275 25.49 -4.24 -5.80
N THR A 276 26.20 -4.39 -6.91
CA THR A 276 25.60 -4.52 -8.26
C THR A 276 25.52 -5.96 -8.74
N GLU A 277 26.49 -6.78 -8.36
CA GLU A 277 26.58 -8.20 -8.72
C GLU A 277 27.10 -9.05 -7.55
N LEU A 278 26.63 -10.29 -7.48
CA LEU A 278 27.12 -11.29 -6.53
C LEU A 278 27.91 -12.37 -7.27
N PRO A 279 29.19 -12.61 -6.92
CA PRO A 279 29.95 -13.71 -7.49
C PRO A 279 29.28 -15.07 -7.24
N ALA A 280 29.33 -15.96 -8.23
CA ALA A 280 28.62 -17.25 -8.21
C ALA A 280 28.99 -18.20 -7.05
N HIS A 281 30.17 -18.04 -6.43
CA HIS A 281 30.65 -18.90 -5.35
C HIS A 281 30.86 -18.15 -4.03
N LEU A 282 30.31 -16.93 -3.90
CA LEU A 282 30.47 -16.08 -2.73
C LEU A 282 30.05 -16.76 -1.41
N PHE A 283 28.96 -17.53 -1.44
CA PHE A 283 28.36 -18.16 -0.25
C PHE A 283 28.65 -19.66 -0.11
N LYS A 284 29.68 -20.17 -0.78
CA LYS A 284 29.92 -21.63 -0.88
C LYS A 284 30.20 -22.28 0.49
N ASP A 285 30.91 -21.58 1.36
CA ASP A 285 31.39 -22.13 2.64
C ASP A 285 30.47 -21.82 3.82
N GLN A 286 29.52 -20.89 3.67
CA GLN A 286 28.57 -20.43 4.70
C GLN A 286 27.40 -21.42 4.90
N LYS A 287 27.71 -22.68 5.22
CA LYS A 287 26.71 -23.75 5.35
C LYS A 287 25.77 -23.58 6.55
N LEU A 288 26.21 -22.83 7.56
CA LEU A 288 25.48 -22.56 8.80
C LEU A 288 24.65 -21.27 8.75
N LEU A 289 24.66 -20.56 7.61
CA LEU A 289 23.92 -19.30 7.47
C LEU A 289 22.42 -19.54 7.61
N GLN A 290 21.80 -18.84 8.54
CA GLN A 290 20.37 -18.88 8.83
C GLN A 290 19.66 -17.63 8.35
N LYS A 291 20.34 -16.49 8.36
CA LYS A 291 19.77 -15.21 7.90
C LYS A 291 20.72 -14.49 6.97
N LEU A 292 20.18 -14.07 5.84
CA LEU A 292 20.88 -13.27 4.85
C LEU A 292 20.00 -12.09 4.45
N ASN A 293 20.52 -10.89 4.66
CA ASN A 293 19.86 -9.66 4.23
C ASN A 293 20.70 -8.99 3.13
N LEU A 294 20.10 -8.83 1.96
CA LEU A 294 20.69 -8.16 0.79
C LEU A 294 19.83 -6.98 0.34
N SER A 295 18.79 -6.63 1.09
CA SER A 295 17.80 -5.63 0.69
C SER A 295 18.41 -4.28 0.37
N SER A 296 17.70 -3.49 -0.43
CA SER A 296 18.12 -2.12 -0.78
C SER A 296 19.50 -2.04 -1.45
N ASN A 297 19.93 -3.09 -2.16
CA ASN A 297 21.08 -3.07 -3.05
C ASN A 297 20.65 -2.99 -4.53
N PRO A 298 21.37 -2.26 -5.39
CA PRO A 298 21.08 -2.17 -6.82
C PRO A 298 21.54 -3.42 -7.60
N LEU A 299 21.17 -4.61 -7.13
CA LEU A 299 21.52 -5.88 -7.78
C LEU A 299 20.80 -6.01 -9.13
N LEU A 300 21.56 -6.28 -10.20
CA LEU A 300 21.03 -6.42 -11.55
C LEU A 300 20.71 -7.88 -11.92
N TYR A 301 21.46 -8.82 -11.35
CA TYR A 301 21.40 -10.22 -11.75
C TYR A 301 21.71 -11.17 -10.59
N LEU A 302 20.93 -12.25 -10.49
CA LEU A 302 21.19 -13.36 -9.56
C LEU A 302 21.42 -14.66 -10.33
N HIS A 303 22.53 -15.35 -10.04
CA HIS A 303 22.80 -16.66 -10.62
C HIS A 303 21.81 -17.73 -10.13
N LYS A 304 21.44 -18.69 -10.98
CA LYS A 304 20.49 -19.77 -10.66
C LYS A 304 20.83 -20.54 -9.37
N ASN A 305 22.12 -20.75 -9.11
CA ASN A 305 22.60 -21.51 -7.95
C ASN A 305 23.25 -20.61 -6.89
N GLN A 306 23.00 -19.29 -6.90
CA GLN A 306 23.64 -18.33 -5.99
C GLN A 306 23.50 -18.73 -4.51
N PHE A 307 22.33 -19.26 -4.13
CA PHE A 307 22.00 -19.66 -2.76
C PHE A 307 22.02 -21.19 -2.57
N GLY A 308 22.54 -21.96 -3.53
CA GLY A 308 22.43 -23.43 -3.53
C GLY A 308 23.16 -24.12 -2.38
N SER A 309 24.19 -23.49 -1.81
CA SER A 309 24.94 -23.97 -0.65
C SER A 309 24.23 -23.72 0.69
N LEU A 310 23.31 -22.76 0.75
CA LEU A 310 22.71 -22.23 1.98
C LEU A 310 21.53 -23.09 2.48
N LYS A 311 21.79 -24.36 2.79
CA LYS A 311 20.74 -25.33 3.16
C LYS A 311 20.05 -25.03 4.50
N GLN A 312 20.71 -24.32 5.40
CA GLN A 312 20.17 -23.96 6.72
C GLN A 312 19.47 -22.60 6.75
N LEU A 313 19.41 -21.89 5.62
CA LEU A 313 18.84 -20.55 5.55
C LEU A 313 17.36 -20.59 5.94
N GLN A 314 16.99 -19.75 6.90
CA GLN A 314 15.64 -19.58 7.44
C GLN A 314 14.99 -18.29 7.00
N SER A 315 15.79 -17.23 6.80
CA SER A 315 15.33 -15.90 6.38
C SER A 315 16.20 -15.36 5.26
N LEU A 316 15.57 -14.95 4.16
CA LEU A 316 16.23 -14.29 3.03
C LEU A 316 15.51 -12.99 2.72
N ASP A 317 16.22 -11.88 2.84
CA ASP A 317 15.68 -10.56 2.52
C ASP A 317 16.27 -10.03 1.21
N LEU A 318 15.38 -9.83 0.24
CA LEU A 318 15.61 -9.28 -1.08
C LEU A 318 14.66 -8.10 -1.34
N GLU A 319 14.20 -7.42 -0.29
CA GLU A 319 13.33 -6.26 -0.41
C GLU A 319 14.04 -5.15 -1.21
N ARG A 320 13.26 -4.41 -2.01
CA ARG A 320 13.73 -3.35 -2.91
C ARG A 320 14.74 -3.80 -3.98
N ILE A 321 14.97 -5.10 -4.16
CA ILE A 321 15.73 -5.65 -5.29
C ILE A 321 14.79 -6.09 -6.41
N GLU A 322 15.14 -5.77 -7.65
CA GLU A 322 14.45 -6.25 -8.83
C GLU A 322 15.22 -7.41 -9.46
N ILE A 323 14.53 -8.52 -9.71
CA ILE A 323 15.15 -9.77 -10.18
C ILE A 323 14.46 -10.16 -11.49
N PRO A 324 14.92 -9.63 -12.65
CA PRO A 324 14.28 -9.89 -13.94
C PRO A 324 14.28 -11.38 -14.31
N ASN A 325 15.31 -12.11 -13.88
CA ASN A 325 15.55 -13.50 -14.23
C ASN A 325 15.07 -14.50 -13.15
N ILE A 326 14.12 -14.11 -12.31
CA ILE A 326 13.66 -14.93 -11.18
C ILE A 326 13.07 -16.28 -11.65
N ASN A 327 13.44 -17.37 -10.96
CA ASN A 327 12.97 -18.71 -11.29
C ASN A 327 12.79 -19.53 -10.01
N THR A 328 11.83 -20.46 -10.01
CA THR A 328 11.59 -21.40 -8.91
C THR A 328 12.84 -22.17 -8.53
N GLY A 329 13.65 -22.58 -9.52
CA GLY A 329 14.89 -23.30 -9.31
C GLY A 329 15.93 -22.58 -8.44
N MET A 330 15.84 -21.25 -8.30
CA MET A 330 16.74 -20.45 -7.46
C MET A 330 16.52 -20.68 -5.95
N PHE A 331 15.27 -20.90 -5.55
CA PHE A 331 14.88 -20.98 -4.13
C PHE A 331 14.60 -22.41 -3.66
N GLN A 332 14.36 -23.35 -4.60
CA GLN A 332 14.13 -24.77 -4.32
C GLN A 332 15.21 -25.47 -3.45
N PRO A 333 16.52 -25.17 -3.57
CA PRO A 333 17.53 -25.80 -2.74
C PRO A 333 17.39 -25.51 -1.23
N MET A 334 16.82 -24.35 -0.88
CA MET A 334 16.70 -23.86 0.50
C MET A 334 15.42 -24.39 1.15
N LYS A 335 15.45 -25.67 1.56
CA LYS A 335 14.28 -26.35 2.15
C LYS A 335 13.89 -25.84 3.54
N ASN A 336 14.82 -25.24 4.28
CA ASN A 336 14.58 -24.73 5.63
C ASN A 336 14.11 -23.26 5.64
N LEU A 337 13.93 -22.68 4.45
CA LEU A 337 13.56 -21.27 4.30
C LEU A 337 12.12 -21.06 4.77
N SER A 338 11.96 -20.20 5.76
CA SER A 338 10.68 -19.93 6.41
C SER A 338 10.15 -18.54 6.09
N HIS A 339 11.04 -17.56 5.95
CA HIS A 339 10.73 -16.17 5.65
C HIS A 339 11.49 -15.74 4.39
N ILE A 340 10.78 -15.13 3.46
CA ILE A 340 11.38 -14.47 2.29
C ILE A 340 10.73 -13.12 2.06
N TYR A 341 11.55 -12.10 1.78
CA TYR A 341 11.10 -10.75 1.54
C TYR A 341 11.50 -10.36 0.13
N PHE A 342 10.54 -9.87 -0.64
CA PHE A 342 10.71 -9.47 -2.03
C PHE A 342 10.22 -8.04 -2.24
N LYS A 343 10.68 -7.41 -3.31
CA LYS A 343 10.12 -6.14 -3.79
C LYS A 343 8.68 -6.27 -4.28
N ASN A 344 8.34 -7.37 -4.96
CA ASN A 344 7.05 -7.54 -5.63
C ASN A 344 6.32 -8.80 -5.11
N PHE A 345 5.02 -8.67 -4.82
CA PHE A 345 4.13 -9.76 -4.40
C PHE A 345 4.20 -10.98 -5.34
N ARG A 346 4.37 -10.75 -6.65
CA ARG A 346 4.45 -11.81 -7.67
C ARG A 346 5.61 -12.77 -7.45
N TYR A 347 6.71 -12.29 -6.87
CA TYR A 347 7.91 -13.10 -6.67
C TYR A 347 7.68 -14.24 -5.67
N CYS A 348 6.70 -14.09 -4.77
CA CYS A 348 6.28 -15.14 -3.85
C CYS A 348 5.80 -16.41 -4.58
N SER A 349 5.30 -16.31 -5.82
CA SER A 349 4.87 -17.49 -6.59
C SER A 349 6.04 -18.40 -6.99
N TYR A 350 7.27 -17.87 -7.02
CA TYR A 350 8.48 -18.64 -7.34
C TYR A 350 9.04 -19.41 -6.13
N ALA A 351 8.57 -19.13 -4.92
CA ALA A 351 9.02 -19.80 -3.69
C ALA A 351 7.82 -20.38 -2.90
N PRO A 352 7.03 -21.30 -3.48
CA PRO A 352 5.79 -21.78 -2.87
C PRO A 352 6.01 -22.64 -1.61
N HIS A 353 7.21 -23.16 -1.39
CA HIS A 353 7.55 -23.96 -0.20
C HIS A 353 7.82 -23.11 1.05
N VAL A 354 7.95 -21.78 0.90
CA VAL A 354 8.23 -20.86 1.99
C VAL A 354 6.95 -20.51 2.73
N ARG A 355 6.99 -20.51 4.08
CA ARG A 355 5.80 -20.29 4.92
C ARG A 355 5.32 -18.84 4.89
N ILE A 356 6.24 -17.89 5.00
CA ILE A 356 5.96 -16.46 5.09
C ILE A 356 6.70 -15.76 3.96
N CYS A 357 5.95 -15.16 3.04
CA CYS A 357 6.48 -14.36 1.96
C CYS A 357 5.91 -12.93 2.03
N MET A 358 6.78 -11.93 1.97
CA MET A 358 6.40 -10.52 1.95
C MET A 358 6.77 -9.86 0.60
N PRO A 359 5.98 -8.90 0.10
CA PRO A 359 4.74 -8.40 0.68
C PRO A 359 3.59 -9.41 0.55
N LEU A 360 2.63 -9.39 1.49
CA LEU A 360 1.47 -10.30 1.53
C LEU A 360 0.36 -9.91 0.54
N THR A 361 0.40 -8.66 0.04
CA THR A 361 -0.63 -8.07 -0.82
C THR A 361 0.01 -7.07 -1.77
N ASP A 362 -0.53 -6.92 -2.99
CA ASP A 362 -0.29 -5.78 -3.88
C ASP A 362 -1.31 -4.64 -3.64
N GLY A 363 -2.08 -4.72 -2.55
CA GLY A 363 -3.20 -3.86 -2.20
C GLY A 363 -4.53 -4.20 -2.89
N ILE A 364 -4.53 -5.13 -3.86
CA ILE A 364 -5.72 -5.56 -4.60
C ILE A 364 -6.05 -7.02 -4.23
N SER A 365 -5.05 -7.87 -4.38
CA SER A 365 -5.07 -9.30 -4.12
C SER A 365 -4.35 -9.62 -2.82
N SER A 366 -4.83 -10.65 -2.12
CA SER A 366 -4.12 -11.29 -1.02
C SER A 366 -3.52 -12.61 -1.51
N PHE A 367 -2.73 -13.26 -0.64
CA PHE A 367 -2.23 -14.62 -0.90
C PHE A 367 -3.34 -15.63 -1.22
N GLU A 368 -4.49 -15.50 -0.56
CA GLU A 368 -5.61 -16.43 -0.68
C GLU A 368 -6.58 -16.04 -1.80
N ASP A 369 -6.80 -14.74 -2.02
CA ASP A 369 -7.91 -14.26 -2.81
C ASP A 369 -7.53 -13.15 -3.81
N LEU A 370 -8.16 -13.14 -4.98
CA LEU A 370 -7.93 -12.14 -6.03
C LEU A 370 -8.36 -10.73 -5.59
N LEU A 371 -9.47 -10.61 -4.86
CA LEU A 371 -9.88 -9.38 -4.17
C LEU A 371 -9.79 -9.58 -2.67
N ALA A 372 -8.81 -8.98 -2.00
CA ALA A 372 -8.60 -9.17 -0.55
C ALA A 372 -9.75 -8.63 0.31
N ASN A 373 -10.39 -7.54 -0.11
CA ASN A 373 -11.40 -6.84 0.70
C ASN A 373 -12.82 -7.35 0.41
N ASN A 374 -13.49 -7.86 1.45
CA ASN A 374 -14.88 -8.31 1.37
C ASN A 374 -15.86 -7.22 0.91
N ILE A 375 -15.61 -5.95 1.24
CA ILE A 375 -16.43 -4.83 0.81
C ILE A 375 -16.30 -4.63 -0.71
N LEU A 376 -15.09 -4.70 -1.25
CA LEU A 376 -14.85 -4.60 -2.69
C LEU A 376 -15.56 -5.74 -3.45
N ARG A 377 -15.58 -6.96 -2.91
CA ARG A 377 -16.29 -8.10 -3.52
C ARG A 377 -17.79 -7.83 -3.69
N ILE A 378 -18.43 -7.28 -2.65
CA ILE A 378 -19.85 -6.92 -2.71
C ILE A 378 -20.08 -5.84 -3.77
N PHE A 379 -19.24 -4.80 -3.78
CA PHE A 379 -19.37 -3.71 -4.74
C PHE A 379 -19.17 -4.14 -6.20
N VAL A 380 -18.24 -5.06 -6.50
CA VAL A 380 -18.03 -5.58 -7.86
C VAL A 380 -19.35 -6.12 -8.43
N TRP A 381 -20.05 -6.98 -7.70
CA TRP A 381 -21.31 -7.56 -8.16
C TRP A 381 -22.44 -6.53 -8.28
N VAL A 382 -22.56 -5.64 -7.29
CA VAL A 382 -23.60 -4.59 -7.29
C VAL A 382 -23.42 -3.66 -8.49
N ILE A 383 -22.20 -3.15 -8.69
CA ILE A 383 -21.91 -2.22 -9.79
C ILE A 383 -22.00 -2.94 -11.14
N ALA A 384 -21.49 -4.17 -11.27
CA ALA A 384 -21.64 -4.96 -12.49
C ALA A 384 -23.10 -5.12 -12.92
N PHE A 385 -23.99 -5.44 -11.97
CA PHE A 385 -25.41 -5.59 -12.22
C PHE A 385 -26.06 -4.27 -12.65
N ILE A 386 -25.82 -3.19 -11.90
CA ILE A 386 -26.39 -1.86 -12.23
C ILE A 386 -25.91 -1.39 -13.60
N THR A 387 -24.61 -1.52 -13.88
CA THR A 387 -24.02 -1.07 -15.15
C THR A 387 -24.54 -1.91 -16.33
N CYS A 388 -24.55 -3.23 -16.23
CA CYS A 388 -24.99 -4.09 -17.33
C CYS A 388 -26.50 -3.96 -17.59
N PHE A 389 -27.34 -4.19 -16.56
CA PHE A 389 -28.79 -4.20 -16.73
C PHE A 389 -29.37 -2.79 -16.87
N GLY A 390 -28.79 -1.79 -16.19
CA GLY A 390 -29.22 -0.40 -16.31
C GLY A 390 -29.02 0.16 -17.72
N ASN A 391 -27.85 -0.07 -18.32
CA ASN A 391 -27.58 0.37 -19.69
C ASN A 391 -28.39 -0.43 -20.73
N LEU A 392 -28.54 -1.75 -20.56
CA LEU A 392 -29.39 -2.56 -21.44
C LEU A 392 -30.86 -2.10 -21.41
N PHE A 393 -31.38 -1.79 -20.21
CA PHE A 393 -32.72 -1.24 -20.04
C PHE A 393 -32.90 0.09 -20.78
N VAL A 394 -31.93 0.99 -20.70
CA VAL A 394 -31.96 2.27 -21.41
C VAL A 394 -31.95 2.08 -22.94
N ILE A 395 -31.11 1.16 -23.45
CA ILE A 395 -31.07 0.83 -24.88
C ILE A 395 -32.43 0.29 -25.34
N ALA A 396 -33.02 -0.66 -24.60
CA ALA A 396 -34.31 -1.23 -24.92
C ALA A 396 -35.42 -0.16 -24.91
N MET A 397 -35.52 0.61 -23.83
CA MET A 397 -36.53 1.67 -23.68
C MET A 397 -36.45 2.71 -24.79
N ARG A 398 -35.24 3.17 -25.14
CA ARG A 398 -35.03 4.15 -26.23
C ARG A 398 -35.17 3.55 -27.63
N SER A 399 -35.28 2.23 -27.76
CA SER A 399 -35.53 1.56 -29.04
C SER A 399 -37.02 1.36 -29.31
N PHE A 400 -37.82 1.15 -28.26
CA PHE A 400 -39.28 1.05 -28.39
C PHE A 400 -39.99 2.41 -28.45
N ILE A 401 -39.41 3.45 -27.84
CA ILE A 401 -40.02 4.78 -27.80
C ILE A 401 -39.48 5.63 -28.96
N LYS A 402 -40.39 6.09 -29.84
CA LYS A 402 -40.05 7.00 -30.95
C LYS A 402 -39.53 8.33 -30.37
N ALA A 403 -38.22 8.55 -30.45
CA ALA A 403 -37.57 9.73 -29.89
C ALA A 403 -37.76 10.96 -30.79
N GLU A 404 -37.96 12.12 -30.17
CA GLU A 404 -38.14 13.42 -30.84
C GLU A 404 -36.87 13.82 -31.63
N ASN A 405 -35.68 13.55 -31.06
CA ASN A 405 -34.39 13.73 -31.72
C ASN A 405 -33.66 12.39 -31.93
N THR A 406 -33.72 11.89 -33.17
CA THR A 406 -33.13 10.59 -33.55
C THR A 406 -31.61 10.52 -33.44
N THR A 407 -30.89 11.63 -33.67
CA THR A 407 -29.42 11.70 -33.56
C THR A 407 -28.95 11.60 -32.12
N HIS A 408 -29.48 12.44 -31.23
CA HIS A 408 -29.18 12.42 -29.81
C HIS A 408 -29.57 11.09 -29.14
N ALA A 409 -30.67 10.47 -29.59
CA ALA A 409 -31.04 9.13 -29.14
C ALA A 409 -30.04 8.05 -29.59
N LEU A 410 -29.45 8.18 -30.79
CA LEU A 410 -28.41 7.28 -31.28
C LEU A 410 -27.13 7.41 -30.44
N SER A 411 -26.65 8.63 -30.18
CA SER A 411 -25.43 8.88 -29.38
C SER A 411 -25.54 8.27 -27.97
N ILE A 412 -26.70 8.41 -27.31
CA ILE A 412 -26.93 7.80 -25.99
C ILE A 412 -26.95 6.27 -26.06
N LYS A 413 -27.51 5.67 -27.12
CA LYS A 413 -27.49 4.20 -27.27
C LYS A 413 -26.04 3.69 -27.41
N ILE A 414 -25.23 4.39 -28.19
CA ILE A 414 -23.82 4.02 -28.40
C ILE A 414 -23.01 4.19 -27.10
N LEU A 415 -23.27 5.24 -26.31
CA LEU A 415 -22.67 5.40 -24.97
C LEU A 415 -23.04 4.23 -24.05
N CYS A 416 -24.31 3.84 -24.01
CA CYS A 416 -24.74 2.67 -23.24
C CYS A 416 -24.08 1.37 -23.71
N CYS A 417 -23.80 1.21 -25.02
CA CYS A 417 -23.05 0.07 -25.52
C CYS A 417 -21.62 0.04 -24.99
N ALA A 418 -20.92 1.19 -24.94
CA ALA A 418 -19.59 1.28 -24.36
C ALA A 418 -19.63 0.96 -22.85
N ASP A 419 -20.57 1.53 -22.10
CA ASP A 419 -20.73 1.29 -20.66
C ASP A 419 -21.10 -0.17 -20.33
N CYS A 420 -21.85 -0.87 -21.19
CA CYS A 420 -22.12 -2.30 -21.04
C CYS A 420 -20.83 -3.14 -21.05
N LEU A 421 -19.80 -2.75 -21.82
CA LEU A 421 -18.51 -3.46 -21.84
C LEU A 421 -17.81 -3.41 -20.48
N MET A 422 -17.87 -2.27 -19.77
CA MET A 422 -17.40 -2.17 -18.38
C MET A 422 -18.16 -3.12 -17.44
N GLY A 423 -19.47 -3.28 -17.65
CA GLY A 423 -20.28 -4.25 -16.90
C GLY A 423 -19.81 -5.70 -17.12
N VAL A 424 -19.55 -6.10 -18.37
CA VAL A 424 -19.01 -7.43 -18.70
C VAL A 424 -17.63 -7.65 -18.08
N TYR A 425 -16.80 -6.60 -18.05
CA TYR A 425 -15.52 -6.61 -17.36
C TYR A 425 -15.66 -6.95 -15.88
N LEU A 426 -16.48 -6.19 -15.15
CA LEU A 426 -16.68 -6.40 -13.72
C LEU A 426 -17.29 -7.76 -13.40
N PHE A 427 -18.24 -8.24 -14.21
CA PHE A 427 -18.80 -9.59 -14.06
C PHE A 427 -17.74 -10.68 -14.16
N SER A 428 -16.81 -10.53 -15.09
CA SER A 428 -15.74 -11.51 -15.28
C SER A 428 -14.75 -11.48 -14.13
N ILE A 429 -14.37 -10.29 -13.63
CA ILE A 429 -13.53 -10.17 -12.42
C ILE A 429 -14.21 -10.81 -11.21
N GLY A 430 -15.51 -10.56 -10.99
CA GLY A 430 -16.28 -11.21 -9.93
C GLY A 430 -16.34 -12.74 -10.07
N PHE A 431 -16.42 -13.26 -11.29
CA PHE A 431 -16.39 -14.69 -11.55
C PHE A 431 -15.01 -15.32 -11.25
N PHE A 432 -13.92 -14.68 -11.69
CA PHE A 432 -12.56 -15.19 -11.44
C PHE A 432 -12.13 -15.05 -9.98
N ASP A 433 -12.62 -14.04 -9.25
CA ASP A 433 -12.49 -13.94 -7.80
C ASP A 433 -13.13 -15.15 -7.09
N LEU A 434 -14.35 -15.56 -7.51
CA LEU A 434 -14.97 -16.78 -6.99
C LEU A 434 -14.21 -18.05 -7.37
N LYS A 435 -13.64 -18.11 -8.58
CA LYS A 435 -12.93 -19.29 -9.09
C LYS A 435 -11.63 -19.58 -8.35
N TYR A 436 -10.86 -18.54 -8.01
CA TYR A 436 -9.54 -18.69 -7.40
C TYR A 436 -9.51 -18.50 -5.88
N ARG A 437 -10.68 -18.46 -5.25
CA ARG A 437 -10.85 -18.20 -3.82
C ARG A 437 -10.10 -19.19 -2.93
N GLY A 438 -9.39 -18.69 -1.93
CA GLY A 438 -8.60 -19.48 -0.99
C GLY A 438 -7.32 -20.10 -1.55
N GLN A 439 -7.04 -19.96 -2.86
CA GLN A 439 -5.90 -20.57 -3.53
C GLN A 439 -5.27 -19.67 -4.60
N TYR A 440 -5.49 -18.34 -4.52
CA TYR A 440 -5.07 -17.42 -5.57
C TYR A 440 -3.56 -17.47 -5.83
N GLN A 441 -2.73 -17.60 -4.80
CA GLN A 441 -1.26 -17.69 -4.94
C GLN A 441 -0.80 -18.70 -6.00
N LYS A 442 -1.44 -19.87 -6.06
CA LYS A 442 -1.05 -20.94 -7.01
C LYS A 442 -1.38 -20.57 -8.46
N TYR A 443 -2.43 -19.79 -8.66
CA TYR A 443 -2.95 -19.43 -9.97
C TYR A 443 -2.66 -17.98 -10.38
N ALA A 444 -2.05 -17.17 -9.52
CA ALA A 444 -1.83 -15.75 -9.77
C ALA A 444 -1.02 -15.51 -11.05
N LEU A 445 0.14 -16.18 -11.19
CA LEU A 445 0.97 -16.08 -12.39
C LEU A 445 0.22 -16.56 -13.64
N LEU A 446 -0.41 -17.74 -13.53
CA LEU A 446 -1.21 -18.34 -14.61
C LEU A 446 -2.36 -17.45 -15.06
N TRP A 447 -3.04 -16.77 -14.14
CA TRP A 447 -4.14 -15.85 -14.43
C TRP A 447 -3.63 -14.59 -15.12
N MET A 448 -2.59 -13.97 -14.58
CA MET A 448 -2.08 -12.67 -15.05
C MET A 448 -1.38 -12.74 -16.40
N GLU A 449 -0.81 -13.90 -16.77
CA GLU A 449 -0.28 -14.14 -18.12
C GLU A 449 -1.32 -14.70 -19.10
N SER A 450 -2.53 -14.99 -18.62
CA SER A 450 -3.55 -15.61 -19.45
C SER A 450 -4.19 -14.66 -20.47
N LEU A 451 -4.55 -15.20 -21.63
CA LEU A 451 -5.34 -14.49 -22.64
C LEU A 451 -6.66 -13.90 -22.10
N PRO A 452 -7.43 -14.59 -21.23
CA PRO A 452 -8.59 -14.01 -20.55
C PRO A 452 -8.27 -12.70 -19.82
N CYS A 453 -7.21 -12.64 -19.01
CA CYS A 453 -6.85 -11.43 -18.27
C CYS A 453 -6.53 -10.27 -19.22
N HIS A 454 -5.73 -10.52 -20.25
CA HIS A 454 -5.39 -9.50 -21.25
C HIS A 454 -6.63 -8.99 -22.00
N PHE A 455 -7.55 -9.88 -22.37
CA PHE A 455 -8.81 -9.51 -23.03
C PHE A 455 -9.73 -8.71 -22.10
N MET A 456 -9.77 -9.03 -20.80
CA MET A 456 -10.51 -8.24 -19.82
C MET A 456 -9.98 -6.82 -19.70
N GLY A 457 -8.66 -6.66 -19.68
CA GLY A 457 -8.02 -5.34 -19.68
C GLY A 457 -8.29 -4.53 -20.93
N PHE A 458 -8.25 -5.18 -22.10
CA PHE A 458 -8.66 -4.57 -23.37
C PHE A 458 -10.10 -4.03 -23.32
N LEU A 459 -11.06 -4.84 -22.86
CA LEU A 459 -12.47 -4.45 -22.76
C LEU A 459 -12.67 -3.26 -21.82
N ALA A 460 -12.01 -3.28 -20.66
CA ALA A 460 -12.10 -2.20 -19.69
C ALA A 460 -11.55 -0.88 -20.24
N MET A 461 -10.37 -0.93 -20.88
CA MET A 461 -9.72 0.24 -21.48
C MET A 461 -10.56 0.82 -22.64
N LEU A 462 -11.04 -0.05 -23.53
CA LEU A 462 -11.92 0.34 -24.64
C LEU A 462 -13.19 1.03 -24.11
N SER A 463 -13.82 0.44 -23.09
CA SER A 463 -15.04 0.98 -22.49
C SER A 463 -14.80 2.38 -21.91
N THR A 464 -13.75 2.56 -21.10
CA THR A 464 -13.50 3.83 -20.41
C THR A 464 -13.17 4.96 -21.37
N GLU A 465 -12.31 4.72 -22.35
CA GLU A 465 -11.88 5.77 -23.29
C GLU A 465 -12.99 6.16 -24.25
N VAL A 466 -13.70 5.17 -24.80
CA VAL A 466 -14.85 5.45 -25.69
C VAL A 466 -15.93 6.22 -24.92
N SER A 467 -16.22 5.85 -23.67
CA SER A 467 -17.21 6.58 -22.86
C SER A 467 -16.79 8.03 -22.62
N VAL A 468 -15.53 8.32 -22.25
CA VAL A 468 -15.05 9.70 -22.08
C VAL A 468 -15.15 10.51 -23.37
N LEU A 469 -14.69 9.97 -24.49
CA LEU A 469 -14.75 10.65 -25.79
C LEU A 469 -16.21 10.89 -26.24
N LEU A 470 -17.11 9.93 -26.02
CA LEU A 470 -18.54 10.11 -26.31
C LEU A 470 -19.20 11.16 -25.41
N LEU A 471 -18.82 11.21 -24.14
CA LEU A 471 -19.27 12.25 -23.21
C LEU A 471 -18.82 13.63 -23.71
N THR A 472 -17.54 13.81 -24.05
CA THR A 472 -17.05 15.09 -24.62
C THR A 472 -17.84 15.49 -25.86
N PHE A 473 -18.08 14.55 -26.79
CA PHE A 473 -18.85 14.82 -27.99
C PHE A 473 -20.29 15.27 -27.68
N LEU A 474 -20.99 14.57 -26.78
CA LEU A 474 -22.34 14.93 -26.34
C LEU A 474 -22.38 16.33 -25.70
N THR A 475 -21.35 16.71 -24.95
CA THR A 475 -21.25 18.05 -24.34
C THR A 475 -21.03 19.14 -25.39
N LEU A 476 -20.15 18.91 -26.37
CA LEU A 476 -19.87 19.84 -27.46
C LEU A 476 -21.07 20.02 -28.39
N GLU A 477 -21.79 18.94 -28.71
CA GLU A 477 -23.04 19.02 -29.48
C GLU A 477 -24.05 19.97 -28.81
N LYS A 478 -24.19 19.88 -27.48
CA LYS A 478 -25.09 20.75 -26.71
C LYS A 478 -24.58 22.17 -26.59
N PHE A 479 -23.28 22.34 -26.39
CA PHE A 479 -22.64 23.65 -26.34
C PHE A 479 -22.89 24.44 -27.62
N LEU A 480 -22.69 23.83 -28.79
CA LEU A 480 -22.93 24.48 -30.08
C LEU A 480 -24.39 24.92 -30.27
N VAL A 481 -25.34 24.06 -29.89
CA VAL A 481 -26.78 24.36 -30.03
C VAL A 481 -27.25 25.45 -29.08
N ILE A 482 -26.71 25.52 -27.86
CA ILE A 482 -27.16 26.46 -26.82
C ILE A 482 -26.49 27.83 -26.97
N VAL A 483 -25.17 27.87 -27.22
CA VAL A 483 -24.42 29.13 -27.30
C VAL A 483 -24.58 29.79 -28.67
N PHE A 484 -24.76 29.01 -29.75
CA PHE A 484 -24.90 29.52 -31.11
C PHE A 484 -26.21 29.09 -31.78
N PRO A 485 -27.38 29.52 -31.28
CA PRO A 485 -28.70 29.04 -31.72
C PRO A 485 -29.01 29.34 -33.20
N PHE A 486 -28.44 30.41 -33.77
CA PHE A 486 -28.64 30.84 -35.17
C PHE A 486 -27.49 30.44 -36.10
N SER A 487 -26.47 29.75 -35.61
CA SER A 487 -25.45 29.20 -36.49
C SER A 487 -26.06 28.05 -37.30
N ASN A 488 -25.78 27.98 -38.60
CA ASN A 488 -26.21 26.87 -39.46
C ASN A 488 -25.47 25.54 -39.16
N ILE A 489 -24.78 25.47 -38.02
CA ILE A 489 -23.96 24.34 -37.58
C ILE A 489 -24.86 23.34 -36.84
N ARG A 490 -25.78 22.69 -37.57
CA ARG A 490 -26.48 21.50 -37.07
C ARG A 490 -25.90 20.28 -37.75
N LEU A 491 -25.25 19.41 -36.97
CA LEU A 491 -24.69 18.18 -37.51
C LEU A 491 -25.80 17.30 -38.08
N GLY A 492 -25.66 16.94 -39.35
CA GLY A 492 -26.58 16.01 -40.02
C GLY A 492 -26.40 14.57 -39.51
N LYS A 493 -27.41 13.72 -39.70
CA LYS A 493 -27.37 12.29 -39.27
C LYS A 493 -26.13 11.54 -39.77
N ARG A 494 -25.71 11.77 -41.02
CA ARG A 494 -24.51 11.15 -41.61
C ARG A 494 -23.23 11.63 -40.92
N GLN A 495 -23.10 12.93 -40.66
CA GLN A 495 -21.93 13.50 -39.98
C GLN A 495 -21.81 12.97 -38.55
N THR A 496 -22.92 12.94 -37.80
CA THR A 496 -22.95 12.34 -36.45
C THR A 496 -22.54 10.86 -36.47
N ALA A 497 -23.03 10.08 -37.43
CA ALA A 497 -22.66 8.66 -37.54
C ALA A 497 -21.16 8.46 -37.84
N ILE A 498 -20.57 9.31 -38.71
CA ILE A 498 -19.14 9.28 -39.02
C ILE A 498 -18.31 9.60 -37.76
N ILE A 499 -18.67 10.65 -37.02
CA ILE A 499 -17.96 11.05 -35.79
C ILE A 499 -18.05 9.95 -34.73
N LEU A 500 -19.23 9.37 -34.52
CA LEU A 500 -19.42 8.28 -33.56
C LEU A 500 -18.59 7.04 -33.94
N SER A 501 -18.51 6.73 -35.24
CA SER A 501 -17.67 5.64 -35.74
C SER A 501 -16.19 5.94 -35.55
N SER A 502 -15.74 7.18 -35.79
CA SER A 502 -14.34 7.56 -35.56
C SER A 502 -13.94 7.51 -34.08
N ILE A 503 -14.85 7.85 -33.17
CA ILE A 503 -14.60 7.73 -31.72
C ILE A 503 -14.38 6.26 -31.33
N TRP A 504 -15.21 5.35 -31.84
CA TRP A 504 -15.02 3.91 -31.61
C TRP A 504 -13.70 3.40 -32.18
N MET A 505 -13.34 3.82 -33.39
CA MET A 505 -12.06 3.46 -33.99
C MET A 505 -10.88 3.98 -33.17
N ALA A 506 -10.94 5.22 -32.69
CA ALA A 506 -9.90 5.80 -31.82
C ALA A 506 -9.77 5.01 -30.52
N GLY A 507 -10.88 4.69 -29.85
CA GLY A 507 -10.87 3.89 -28.62
C GLY A 507 -10.33 2.47 -28.84
N PHE A 508 -10.69 1.83 -29.96
CA PHE A 508 -10.14 0.53 -30.34
C PHE A 508 -8.63 0.59 -30.55
N LEU A 509 -8.14 1.59 -31.29
CA LEU A 509 -6.70 1.78 -31.48
C LEU A 509 -5.99 1.97 -30.13
N ILE A 510 -6.51 2.81 -29.23
CA ILE A 510 -5.95 3.04 -27.90
C ILE A 510 -5.87 1.73 -27.09
N ALA A 511 -6.87 0.86 -27.19
CA ALA A 511 -6.89 -0.42 -26.47
C ALA A 511 -6.02 -1.51 -27.14
N VAL A 512 -5.79 -1.46 -28.46
CA VAL A 512 -4.99 -2.48 -29.17
C VAL A 512 -3.48 -2.18 -29.18
N ILE A 513 -3.06 -0.91 -29.19
CA ILE A 513 -1.64 -0.52 -29.28
C ILE A 513 -0.72 -1.27 -28.30
N PRO A 514 -1.08 -1.49 -27.02
CA PRO A 514 -0.22 -2.21 -26.08
C PRO A 514 0.10 -3.67 -26.47
N PHE A 515 -0.65 -4.27 -27.40
CA PHE A 515 -0.37 -5.62 -27.90
C PHE A 515 0.67 -5.67 -29.04
N TRP A 516 1.03 -4.53 -29.65
CA TRP A 516 1.83 -4.52 -30.88
C TRP A 516 3.32 -4.79 -30.63
N ASN A 517 3.87 -4.34 -29.50
CA ASN A 517 5.31 -4.44 -29.23
C ASN A 517 5.58 -4.90 -27.80
N GLU A 518 5.87 -6.20 -27.64
CA GLU A 518 6.21 -6.81 -26.35
C GLU A 518 7.50 -6.22 -25.75
N ASP A 519 8.47 -5.78 -26.56
CA ASP A 519 9.72 -5.22 -26.06
C ASP A 519 9.54 -3.83 -25.43
N SER A 520 8.55 -3.06 -25.89
CA SER A 520 8.26 -1.72 -25.37
C SER A 520 7.17 -1.71 -24.29
N PHE A 521 6.19 -2.63 -24.40
CA PHE A 521 5.01 -2.66 -23.54
C PHE A 521 4.98 -3.83 -22.54
N GLY A 522 5.75 -4.90 -22.76
CA GLY A 522 5.73 -6.09 -21.91
C GLY A 522 4.31 -6.62 -21.66
N ASN A 523 4.08 -7.20 -20.48
CA ASN A 523 2.73 -7.58 -20.07
C ASN A 523 1.94 -6.36 -19.53
N PHE A 524 1.45 -5.48 -20.41
CA PHE A 524 0.77 -4.23 -20.03
C PHE A 524 -0.53 -4.43 -19.24
N TYR A 525 -1.39 -5.37 -19.67
CA TYR A 525 -2.68 -5.62 -19.04
C TYR A 525 -2.57 -6.57 -17.84
N GLY A 526 -1.70 -7.57 -17.89
CA GLY A 526 -1.48 -8.52 -16.81
C GLY A 526 -0.57 -8.01 -15.69
N LYS A 527 -0.52 -6.69 -15.45
CA LYS A 527 0.28 -6.08 -14.38
C LYS A 527 -0.31 -6.25 -12.97
N ASN A 528 -1.58 -6.58 -12.86
CA ASN A 528 -2.25 -6.78 -11.57
C ASN A 528 -3.33 -7.87 -11.69
N GLY A 529 -3.85 -8.34 -10.54
CA GLY A 529 -4.89 -9.37 -10.52
C GLY A 529 -6.22 -8.95 -11.18
N VAL A 530 -6.48 -7.64 -11.29
CA VAL A 530 -7.69 -7.08 -11.96
C VAL A 530 -7.49 -6.77 -13.44
N CYS A 531 -6.29 -6.96 -13.98
CA CYS A 531 -5.97 -6.79 -15.39
C CYS A 531 -6.19 -5.36 -15.95
N PHE A 532 -5.96 -4.31 -15.14
CA PHE A 532 -6.22 -2.91 -15.53
C PHE A 532 -4.96 -2.03 -15.43
N PRO A 533 -4.61 -1.24 -16.47
CA PRO A 533 -3.31 -0.55 -16.59
C PRO A 533 -3.25 0.80 -15.84
N LEU A 534 -3.80 0.86 -14.62
CA LEU A 534 -3.71 2.04 -13.76
C LEU A 534 -2.52 1.97 -12.79
N HIS A 535 -2.10 0.75 -12.43
CA HIS A 535 -1.10 0.48 -11.41
C HIS A 535 0.26 1.10 -11.78
N TYR A 536 0.95 1.61 -10.77
CA TYR A 536 2.23 2.31 -10.89
C TYR A 536 3.32 1.40 -10.32
N ASP A 537 4.24 0.96 -11.16
CA ASP A 537 5.51 0.40 -10.70
C ASP A 537 6.64 1.36 -11.11
N HIS A 538 7.59 1.58 -10.21
CA HIS A 538 8.70 2.53 -10.38
C HIS A 538 9.68 2.13 -11.50
N THR A 539 9.54 0.91 -12.02
CA THR A 539 10.48 0.18 -12.88
C THR A 539 9.96 -0.01 -14.30
N ASP A 540 8.82 0.60 -14.64
CA ASP A 540 8.23 0.47 -15.97
C ASP A 540 9.20 0.93 -17.06
N HIS A 541 9.38 0.08 -18.09
CA HIS A 541 9.97 0.46 -19.36
C HIS A 541 9.38 1.81 -19.81
N THR A 542 10.25 2.72 -20.26
CA THR A 542 9.91 4.13 -20.53
C THR A 542 8.65 4.29 -21.40
N GLY A 543 8.41 3.35 -22.33
CA GLY A 543 7.23 3.31 -23.21
C GLY A 543 5.90 3.09 -22.48
N ASN A 544 5.81 2.08 -21.61
CA ASN A 544 4.60 1.78 -20.83
C ASN A 544 4.11 2.94 -20.00
N LYS A 545 5.05 3.54 -19.27
CA LYS A 545 4.78 4.66 -18.37
C LYS A 545 4.32 5.88 -19.16
N ALA A 546 5.02 6.20 -20.25
CA ALA A 546 4.65 7.32 -21.12
C ALA A 546 3.26 7.13 -21.73
N TYR A 547 2.92 5.90 -22.14
CA TYR A 547 1.62 5.59 -22.72
C TYR A 547 0.46 5.71 -21.72
N SER A 548 0.57 5.03 -20.56
CA SER A 548 -0.47 5.11 -19.51
C SER A 548 -0.66 6.55 -19.02
N LEU A 549 0.43 7.32 -18.89
CA LEU A 549 0.37 8.74 -18.56
C LEU A 549 -0.32 9.56 -19.66
N GLY A 550 0.05 9.34 -20.93
CA GLY A 550 -0.52 10.06 -22.06
C GLY A 550 -2.03 9.87 -22.21
N ILE A 551 -2.53 8.65 -21.98
CA ILE A 551 -3.96 8.36 -22.06
C ILE A 551 -4.71 8.89 -20.82
N PHE A 552 -4.35 8.40 -19.63
CA PHE A 552 -5.12 8.71 -18.41
C PHE A 552 -4.94 10.14 -17.90
N LEU A 553 -3.77 10.76 -18.11
CA LEU A 553 -3.53 12.15 -17.71
C LEU A 553 -3.59 13.11 -18.90
N GLY A 554 -3.17 12.73 -20.10
CA GLY A 554 -3.23 13.62 -21.27
C GLY A 554 -4.63 13.72 -21.86
N VAL A 555 -5.08 12.65 -22.51
CA VAL A 555 -6.37 12.61 -23.25
C VAL A 555 -7.54 12.87 -22.30
N ASN A 556 -7.60 12.17 -21.17
CA ASN A 556 -8.74 12.27 -20.25
C ASN A 556 -8.79 13.62 -19.51
N LEU A 557 -7.65 14.24 -19.19
CA LEU A 557 -7.65 15.59 -18.61
C LEU A 557 -8.09 16.63 -19.63
N LEU A 558 -7.63 16.52 -20.88
CA LEU A 558 -8.05 17.42 -21.95
C LEU A 558 -9.56 17.31 -22.19
N ALA A 559 -10.08 16.09 -22.27
CA ALA A 559 -11.51 15.82 -22.34
C ALA A 559 -12.28 16.48 -21.19
N PHE A 560 -11.80 16.30 -19.96
CA PHE A 560 -12.40 16.88 -18.77
C PHE A 560 -12.40 18.42 -18.79
N LEU A 561 -11.29 19.05 -19.20
CA LEU A 561 -11.19 20.51 -19.33
C LEU A 561 -12.16 21.05 -20.39
N ILE A 562 -12.28 20.38 -21.53
CA ILE A 562 -13.25 20.74 -22.58
C ILE A 562 -14.68 20.66 -22.05
N ILE A 563 -15.01 19.59 -21.33
CA ILE A 563 -16.32 19.40 -20.69
C ILE A 563 -16.60 20.57 -19.74
N VAL A 564 -15.73 20.81 -18.77
CA VAL A 564 -15.91 21.88 -17.76
C VAL A 564 -16.05 23.26 -18.43
N PHE A 565 -15.18 23.59 -19.39
CA PHE A 565 -15.26 24.84 -20.14
C PHE A 565 -16.58 25.00 -20.89
N SER A 566 -17.00 23.96 -21.61
CA SER A 566 -18.25 23.94 -22.39
C SER A 566 -19.47 24.13 -21.50
N TYR A 567 -19.43 23.65 -20.26
CA TYR A 567 -20.53 23.79 -19.32
C TYR A 567 -20.58 25.14 -18.60
N ILE A 568 -19.43 25.68 -18.19
CA ILE A 568 -19.36 27.02 -17.61
C ILE A 568 -19.93 28.03 -18.61
N THR A 569 -19.50 27.96 -19.87
CA THR A 569 -19.97 28.85 -20.95
C THR A 569 -21.46 28.65 -21.25
N MET A 570 -21.95 27.42 -21.32
CA MET A 570 -23.38 27.12 -21.49
C MET A 570 -24.22 27.68 -20.35
N PHE A 571 -23.78 27.54 -19.10
CA PHE A 571 -24.48 28.05 -17.93
C PHE A 571 -24.53 29.58 -17.92
N CYS A 572 -23.42 30.26 -18.19
CA CYS A 572 -23.38 31.72 -18.32
C CYS A 572 -24.29 32.22 -19.45
N SER A 573 -24.32 31.53 -20.60
CA SER A 573 -25.20 31.87 -21.72
C SER A 573 -26.68 31.75 -21.31
N ILE A 574 -27.08 30.66 -20.67
CA ILE A 574 -28.47 30.45 -20.21
C ILE A 574 -28.87 31.53 -19.19
N GLN A 575 -28.01 31.86 -18.23
CA GLN A 575 -28.30 32.92 -17.26
C GLN A 575 -28.45 34.29 -17.93
N LYS A 576 -27.59 34.61 -18.91
CA LYS A 576 -27.68 35.85 -19.68
C LYS A 576 -28.99 35.94 -20.47
N THR A 577 -29.38 34.86 -21.16
CA THR A 577 -30.65 34.79 -21.90
C THR A 577 -31.86 34.91 -20.97
N ALA A 578 -31.81 34.27 -19.79
CA ALA A 578 -32.88 34.35 -18.79
C ALA A 578 -33.06 35.77 -18.21
N LEU A 579 -31.98 36.54 -18.05
CA LEU A 579 -32.04 37.93 -17.59
C LEU A 579 -32.60 38.89 -18.66
N GLN A 580 -32.42 38.59 -19.95
CA GLN A 580 -32.86 39.46 -21.04
C GLN A 580 -34.31 39.26 -21.49
N THR A 581 -34.98 38.18 -21.07
CA THR A 581 -36.37 37.88 -21.46
C THR A 581 -37.28 37.65 -20.23
N ALA A 582 -37.86 38.73 -19.70
CA ALA A 582 -38.75 38.67 -18.53
C ALA A 582 -40.15 38.06 -18.81
N GLU A 583 -40.56 37.93 -20.08
CA GLU A 583 -41.94 37.62 -20.47
C GLU A 583 -42.21 36.12 -20.75
N VAL A 584 -41.17 35.27 -20.78
CA VAL A 584 -41.30 33.84 -21.15
C VAL A 584 -40.91 32.88 -20.00
N ARG A 585 -41.46 33.14 -18.80
CA ARG A 585 -41.19 32.38 -17.56
C ARG A 585 -41.43 30.85 -17.67
N ASN A 586 -42.33 30.41 -18.56
CA ASN A 586 -42.64 28.98 -18.76
C ASN A 586 -41.60 28.22 -19.63
N HIS A 587 -40.91 28.90 -20.56
CA HIS A 587 -39.84 28.27 -21.36
C HIS A 587 -38.53 28.20 -20.56
N ILE A 588 -38.27 29.24 -19.75
CA ILE A 588 -37.12 29.34 -18.83
C ILE A 588 -37.13 28.19 -17.81
N GLY A 589 -38.28 27.79 -17.27
CA GLY A 589 -38.38 26.67 -16.33
C GLY A 589 -37.95 25.32 -16.93
N LYS A 590 -38.21 25.08 -18.22
CA LYS A 590 -37.73 23.88 -18.93
C LYS A 590 -36.21 23.96 -19.19
N GLU A 591 -35.69 25.13 -19.56
CA GLU A 591 -34.25 25.30 -19.86
C GLU A 591 -33.38 25.25 -18.60
N VAL A 592 -33.83 25.80 -17.47
CA VAL A 592 -33.15 25.68 -16.16
C VAL A 592 -33.19 24.24 -15.65
N ALA A 593 -34.30 23.52 -15.83
CA ALA A 593 -34.38 22.10 -15.48
C ALA A 593 -33.44 21.23 -16.34
N VAL A 594 -33.22 21.62 -17.60
CA VAL A 594 -32.25 20.98 -18.50
C VAL A 594 -30.81 21.29 -18.05
N ALA A 595 -30.49 22.54 -17.70
CA ALA A 595 -29.16 22.93 -17.21
C ALA A 595 -28.78 22.23 -15.88
N ASN A 596 -29.69 22.20 -14.90
CA ASN A 596 -29.47 21.51 -13.62
C ASN A 596 -29.22 20.01 -13.80
N ARG A 597 -29.84 19.40 -14.80
CA ARG A 597 -29.64 17.98 -15.11
C ARG A 597 -28.25 17.70 -15.68
N PHE A 598 -27.76 18.59 -16.54
CA PHE A 598 -26.41 18.49 -17.08
C PHE A 598 -25.34 18.76 -16.03
N PHE A 599 -25.59 19.67 -15.09
CA PHE A 599 -24.70 19.89 -13.94
C PHE A 599 -24.43 18.59 -13.16
N PHE A 600 -25.47 17.79 -12.86
CA PHE A 600 -25.28 16.52 -12.16
C PHE A 600 -24.49 15.47 -12.97
N ILE A 601 -24.56 15.53 -14.30
CA ILE A 601 -23.79 14.65 -15.19
C ILE A 601 -22.30 15.00 -15.14
N VAL A 602 -21.97 16.29 -15.23
CA VAL A 602 -20.56 16.75 -15.11
C VAL A 602 -20.01 16.45 -13.74
N PHE A 603 -20.83 16.69 -12.72
CA PHE A 603 -20.42 16.49 -11.34
C PHE A 603 -20.14 15.01 -11.04
N SER A 604 -20.96 14.09 -11.56
CA SER A 604 -20.70 12.65 -11.40
C SER A 604 -19.42 12.22 -12.11
N ASP A 605 -19.20 12.71 -13.35
CA ASP A 605 -18.00 12.38 -14.13
C ASP A 605 -16.72 12.95 -13.46
N ALA A 606 -16.77 14.19 -12.99
CA ALA A 606 -15.68 14.84 -12.25
C ALA A 606 -15.28 14.04 -10.99
N ILE A 607 -16.26 13.58 -10.21
CA ILE A 607 -15.99 12.80 -9.00
C ILE A 607 -15.29 11.47 -9.32
N CYS A 608 -15.60 10.86 -10.46
CA CYS A 608 -15.01 9.58 -10.85
C CYS A 608 -13.57 9.74 -11.36
N TRP A 609 -13.26 10.85 -12.05
CA TRP A 609 -11.95 11.10 -12.66
C TRP A 609 -10.94 11.83 -11.78
N ILE A 610 -11.38 12.66 -10.81
CA ILE A 610 -10.47 13.36 -9.89
C ILE A 610 -9.49 12.40 -9.18
N PRO A 611 -9.91 11.25 -8.60
CA PRO A 611 -8.98 10.32 -7.98
C PRO A 611 -7.92 9.76 -8.95
N VAL A 612 -8.30 9.51 -10.20
CA VAL A 612 -7.39 9.03 -11.25
C VAL A 612 -6.32 10.09 -11.55
N PHE A 613 -6.72 11.35 -11.72
CA PHE A 613 -5.78 12.45 -11.97
C PHE A 613 -4.83 12.67 -10.80
N VAL A 614 -5.33 12.66 -9.56
CA VAL A 614 -4.51 12.82 -8.35
C VAL A 614 -3.44 11.75 -8.28
N ILE A 615 -3.79 10.48 -8.50
CA ILE A 615 -2.81 9.37 -8.49
C ILE A 615 -1.77 9.52 -9.60
N LYS A 616 -2.18 9.89 -10.82
CA LYS A 616 -1.23 10.07 -11.93
C LYS A 616 -0.31 11.27 -11.71
N ILE A 617 -0.77 12.33 -11.04
CA ILE A 617 0.08 13.47 -10.64
C ILE A 617 1.04 13.06 -9.52
N LEU A 618 0.57 12.36 -8.47
CA LEU A 618 1.43 11.85 -7.39
C LEU A 618 2.50 10.88 -7.93
N SER A 619 2.13 10.09 -8.94
CA SER A 619 3.05 9.20 -9.67
C SER A 619 4.16 9.95 -10.41
N LEU A 620 3.89 11.15 -10.95
CA LEU A 620 4.91 12.04 -11.51
C LEU A 620 5.85 12.61 -10.44
N LEU A 621 5.32 12.87 -9.24
CA LEU A 621 6.09 13.35 -8.08
C LEU A 621 6.88 12.23 -7.37
N ARG A 622 6.85 11.00 -7.88
CA ARG A 622 7.56 9.81 -7.33
C ARG A 622 7.20 9.48 -5.88
N VAL A 623 5.96 9.77 -5.47
CA VAL A 623 5.44 9.37 -4.15
C VAL A 623 5.00 7.91 -4.20
N GLU A 624 5.38 7.09 -3.22
CA GLU A 624 4.90 5.71 -3.09
C GLU A 624 3.38 5.71 -2.79
N ILE A 625 2.58 5.05 -3.64
CA ILE A 625 1.11 5.04 -3.53
C ILE A 625 0.66 3.65 -3.03
N PRO A 626 -0.10 3.57 -1.93
CA PRO A 626 -0.66 2.31 -1.45
C PRO A 626 -1.51 1.63 -2.53
N GLY A 627 -1.22 0.35 -2.81
CA GLY A 627 -1.94 -0.43 -3.81
C GLY A 627 -3.46 -0.53 -3.54
N THR A 628 -3.86 -0.44 -2.27
CA THR A 628 -5.27 -0.45 -1.86
C THR A 628 -6.09 0.68 -2.48
N ILE A 629 -5.51 1.87 -2.64
CA ILE A 629 -6.19 3.01 -3.27
C ILE A 629 -6.43 2.74 -4.76
N THR A 630 -5.47 2.11 -5.44
CA THR A 630 -5.61 1.76 -6.86
C THR A 630 -6.76 0.77 -7.08
N SER A 631 -6.97 -0.18 -6.16
CA SER A 631 -8.08 -1.14 -6.17
C SER A 631 -9.44 -0.44 -6.10
N TRP A 632 -9.60 0.49 -5.15
CA TRP A 632 -10.84 1.24 -5.00
C TRP A 632 -11.17 2.05 -6.25
N ILE A 633 -10.17 2.57 -6.96
CA ILE A 633 -10.44 3.36 -8.16
C ILE A 633 -10.89 2.48 -9.31
N VAL A 634 -10.20 1.37 -9.57
CA VAL A 634 -10.54 0.45 -10.68
C VAL A 634 -11.88 -0.23 -10.47
N ILE A 635 -12.18 -0.65 -9.24
CA ILE A 635 -13.37 -1.45 -8.93
C ILE A 635 -14.59 -0.59 -8.62
N PHE A 636 -14.40 0.56 -7.96
CA PHE A 636 -15.49 1.39 -7.46
C PHE A 636 -15.61 2.71 -8.22
N PHE A 637 -14.62 3.60 -8.18
CA PHE A 637 -14.79 4.96 -8.71
C PHE A 637 -14.98 5.00 -10.23
N LEU A 638 -14.14 4.30 -10.99
CA LEU A 638 -14.19 4.34 -12.45
C LEU A 638 -15.50 3.76 -13.01
N PRO A 639 -16.00 2.60 -12.54
CA PRO A 639 -17.24 2.02 -13.08
C PRO A 639 -18.53 2.67 -12.54
N VAL A 640 -18.48 3.43 -11.44
CA VAL A 640 -19.64 4.19 -10.94
C VAL A 640 -20.15 5.19 -11.97
N ASN A 641 -19.27 5.77 -12.79
CA ASN A 641 -19.69 6.67 -13.87
C ASN A 641 -20.66 5.96 -14.84
N SER A 642 -20.25 4.79 -15.35
CA SER A 642 -21.05 3.94 -16.23
C SER A 642 -22.35 3.42 -15.58
N ALA A 643 -22.38 3.28 -14.26
CA ALA A 643 -23.57 2.90 -13.50
C ALA A 643 -24.58 4.06 -13.35
N LEU A 644 -24.10 5.30 -13.19
CA LEU A 644 -24.94 6.49 -13.01
C LEU A 644 -25.48 7.04 -14.32
N ASN A 645 -24.77 6.85 -15.44
CA ASN A 645 -25.17 7.31 -16.78
C ASN A 645 -26.64 7.00 -17.13
N PRO A 646 -27.15 5.75 -17.00
CA PRO A 646 -28.56 5.42 -17.22
C PRO A 646 -29.56 6.29 -16.44
N ILE A 647 -29.26 6.56 -15.17
CA ILE A 647 -30.10 7.31 -14.25
C ILE A 647 -30.16 8.77 -14.69
N LEU A 648 -29.00 9.34 -14.98
CA LEU A 648 -28.85 10.74 -15.36
C LEU A 648 -29.41 11.03 -16.76
N TYR A 649 -29.23 10.13 -17.74
CA TYR A 649 -29.66 10.33 -19.13
C TYR A 649 -31.10 9.96 -19.45
N THR A 650 -31.75 9.12 -18.64
CA THR A 650 -33.08 8.61 -19.01
C THR A 650 -34.10 8.70 -17.87
N LEU A 651 -33.76 8.25 -16.66
CA LEU A 651 -34.74 8.16 -15.55
C LEU A 651 -35.15 9.53 -14.97
N THR A 652 -34.30 10.55 -15.10
CA THR A 652 -34.58 11.91 -14.64
C THR A 652 -35.44 12.75 -15.60
N THR A 653 -35.74 12.27 -16.81
CA THR A 653 -36.59 13.01 -17.77
C THR A 653 -38.05 13.11 -17.32
N SER A 654 -38.65 14.29 -17.50
CA SER A 654 -40.09 14.51 -17.30
C SER A 654 -40.94 13.55 -18.14
N PHE A 655 -40.53 13.30 -19.38
CA PHE A 655 -41.17 12.34 -20.28
C PHE A 655 -41.25 10.92 -19.69
N PHE A 656 -40.18 10.45 -19.04
CA PHE A 656 -40.18 9.15 -18.35
C PHE A 656 -41.08 9.16 -17.12
N LYS A 657 -41.00 10.21 -16.28
CA LYS A 657 -41.86 10.36 -15.09
C LYS A 657 -43.34 10.35 -15.47
N ASP A 658 -43.71 11.02 -16.55
CA ASP A 658 -45.10 11.11 -17.00
C ASP A 658 -45.61 9.79 -17.59
N ARG A 659 -44.77 9.05 -18.33
CA ARG A 659 -45.13 7.73 -18.84
C ARG A 659 -45.11 6.63 -17.78
N LEU A 660 -44.19 6.68 -16.81
CA LEU A 660 -44.21 5.78 -15.65
C LEU A 660 -45.49 6.00 -14.85
N LYS A 661 -45.90 7.26 -14.62
CA LYS A 661 -47.21 7.60 -14.04
C LYS A 661 -48.36 7.03 -14.86
N GLN A 662 -48.33 7.13 -16.19
CA GLN A 662 -49.37 6.54 -17.06
C GLN A 662 -49.40 5.01 -17.04
N LEU A 663 -48.24 4.35 -17.03
CA LEU A 663 -48.14 2.88 -16.93
C LEU A 663 -48.58 2.38 -15.56
N LEU A 664 -48.17 3.05 -14.48
CA LEU A 664 -48.66 2.81 -13.12
C LEU A 664 -50.17 3.04 -13.04
N HIS A 665 -50.71 4.10 -13.65
CA HIS A 665 -52.16 4.32 -13.73
C HIS A 665 -52.88 3.25 -14.54
N LYS A 666 -52.30 2.76 -15.65
CA LYS A 666 -52.87 1.68 -16.47
C LYS A 666 -52.84 0.34 -15.74
N HIS A 667 -51.79 0.07 -14.97
CA HIS A 667 -51.69 -1.11 -14.09
C HIS A 667 -52.67 -1.01 -12.90
N ARG A 668 -52.79 0.16 -12.27
CA ARG A 668 -53.75 0.43 -11.20
C ARG A 668 -55.20 0.31 -11.71
N ARG A 669 -55.51 0.82 -12.92
CA ARG A 669 -56.80 0.61 -13.60
C ARG A 669 -57.05 -0.85 -13.96
N LYS A 670 -56.05 -1.58 -14.47
CA LYS A 670 -56.16 -3.04 -14.75
C LYS A 670 -56.39 -3.84 -13.46
N SER A 671 -55.71 -3.49 -12.36
CA SER A 671 -55.93 -4.09 -11.04
C SER A 671 -57.35 -3.83 -10.53
N ILE A 672 -57.82 -2.58 -10.60
CA ILE A 672 -59.20 -2.20 -10.23
C ILE A 672 -60.24 -2.91 -11.10
N PHE A 673 -60.04 -3.02 -12.41
CA PHE A 673 -60.93 -3.78 -13.30
C PHE A 673 -60.90 -5.29 -13.04
N LYS A 674 -59.76 -5.86 -12.62
CA LYS A 674 -59.64 -7.28 -12.26
C LYS A 674 -60.35 -7.59 -10.93
N ILE A 675 -60.38 -6.63 -10.00
CA ILE A 675 -61.18 -6.70 -8.75
C ILE A 675 -62.68 -6.57 -9.07
N LYS A 676 -63.08 -5.63 -9.93
CA LYS A 676 -64.49 -5.44 -10.33
C LYS A 676 -65.06 -6.61 -11.15
N LYS A 677 -64.23 -7.28 -11.97
CA LYS A 677 -64.63 -8.47 -12.73
C LYS A 677 -64.75 -9.72 -11.84
N LYS A 678 -64.00 -9.79 -10.72
CA LYS A 678 -64.19 -10.83 -9.70
C LYS A 678 -65.47 -10.65 -8.88
N SER A 679 -65.99 -9.42 -8.73
CA SER A 679 -67.23 -9.19 -7.98
C SER A 679 -68.52 -9.36 -8.81
N LEU A 680 -68.44 -9.43 -10.14
CA LEU A 680 -69.61 -9.54 -11.02
C LEU A 680 -69.90 -10.97 -11.53
N SER A 681 -69.04 -11.95 -11.22
CA SER A 681 -69.14 -13.32 -11.73
C SER A 681 -69.53 -14.36 -10.66
N THR A 682 -69.98 -13.95 -9.48
CA THR A 682 -70.46 -14.83 -8.41
C THR A 682 -71.69 -14.22 -7.73
N SER A 683 -72.88 -14.47 -8.29
CA SER A 683 -74.12 -14.77 -7.53
C SER A 683 -75.27 -15.01 -8.51
N MET A 684 -75.58 -16.27 -8.77
CA MET A 684 -76.78 -16.75 -9.47
C MET A 684 -77.68 -17.43 -8.42
N VAL A 685 -78.71 -16.69 -8.00
CA VAL A 685 -80.13 -17.02 -7.68
C VAL A 685 -80.54 -18.19 -6.73
N TRP A 686 -81.62 -17.90 -5.96
CA TRP A 686 -82.69 -18.72 -5.31
C TRP A 686 -82.51 -19.04 -3.80
N THR A 687 -83.47 -18.89 -2.85
CA THR A 687 -84.81 -18.26 -2.74
C THR A 687 -85.27 -18.22 -1.25
N ASP A 688 -86.28 -17.38 -1.00
CA ASP A 688 -87.40 -17.44 -0.03
C ASP A 688 -87.34 -17.03 1.47
N ASP A 689 -88.35 -16.18 1.76
CA ASP A 689 -89.21 -15.97 2.93
C ASP A 689 -88.90 -15.02 4.11
N THR A 690 -89.71 -13.94 4.11
CA THR A 690 -90.41 -13.25 5.23
C THR A 690 -89.63 -12.39 6.26
N SER A 691 -89.88 -11.07 6.22
CA SER A 691 -90.56 -10.25 7.27
C SER A 691 -89.99 -8.82 7.51
N SER A 692 -90.91 -7.86 7.40
CA SER A 692 -91.04 -6.56 8.12
C SER A 692 -89.99 -5.42 8.08
N LEU A 693 -90.46 -4.30 7.50
CA LEU A 693 -90.49 -2.90 7.99
C LEU A 693 -89.26 -1.94 8.00
N LYS A 694 -89.47 -0.85 7.24
CA LYS A 694 -89.21 0.60 7.46
C LYS A 694 -87.84 1.25 7.19
N LEU A 695 -87.79 1.90 6.01
CA LEU A 695 -87.63 3.34 5.72
C LEU A 695 -86.60 4.19 6.50
N GLY A 696 -85.64 4.78 5.77
CA GLY A 696 -84.74 5.82 6.28
C GLY A 696 -83.87 6.53 5.23
N VAL A 697 -84.49 7.48 4.51
CA VAL A 697 -83.93 8.74 3.95
C VAL A 697 -82.97 8.69 2.75
N LEU A 698 -83.39 9.46 1.74
CA LEU A 698 -82.81 9.70 0.43
C LEU A 698 -82.67 11.23 0.25
N SER A 699 -81.46 11.73 -0.04
CA SER A 699 -81.23 12.96 -0.83
C SER A 699 -79.72 13.07 -1.13
N LYS A 700 -79.20 12.89 -2.36
CA LYS A 700 -79.29 13.69 -3.61
C LYS A 700 -78.79 15.14 -3.44
N ILE A 701 -77.62 15.48 -4.03
CA ILE A 701 -77.44 16.23 -5.33
C ILE A 701 -77.42 17.76 -5.04
N THR A 702 -76.56 18.67 -5.52
CA THR A 702 -75.56 18.85 -6.63
C THR A 702 -74.89 20.24 -6.45
N PHE A 703 -73.77 20.48 -7.16
CA PHE A 703 -73.26 21.74 -7.81
C PHE A 703 -73.58 23.12 -7.20
N GLY A 704 -72.69 24.12 -7.18
CA GLY A 704 -71.40 24.36 -7.83
C GLY A 704 -70.94 25.80 -7.51
N ASP A 705 -69.73 26.16 -7.99
CA ASP A 705 -69.18 27.49 -8.33
C ASP A 705 -69.64 28.71 -7.50
N SER A 706 -68.80 29.53 -6.87
CA SER A 706 -67.66 30.26 -7.44
C SER A 706 -67.09 31.23 -6.38
N ILE A 707 -65.77 31.42 -6.42
CA ILE A 707 -64.99 32.67 -6.29
C ILE A 707 -65.57 33.79 -5.39
N ILE A 708 -64.81 34.18 -4.35
CA ILE A 708 -64.25 35.54 -4.10
C ILE A 708 -63.67 35.60 -2.66
N LYS A 709 -62.41 36.06 -2.58
CA LYS A 709 -61.63 36.52 -1.39
C LYS A 709 -62.36 37.65 -0.62
N PRO A 710 -61.83 38.32 0.46
CA PRO A 710 -60.56 38.17 1.18
C PRO A 710 -60.68 38.21 2.73
N VAL A 711 -59.54 37.98 3.41
CA VAL A 711 -58.98 38.69 4.59
C VAL A 711 -59.94 38.88 5.79
N SER A 712 -59.66 38.30 6.95
CA SER A 712 -58.58 38.71 7.86
C SER A 712 -57.71 37.58 8.39
#